data_AF-A0A956G3U1-F1
#
_entry.id   AF-A0A956G3U1-F1
#
_cell.length_a   1.000
_cell.length_b   1.000
_cell.length_c   1.000
_cell.angle_alpha   90.00
_cell.angle_beta   90.00
_cell.angle_gamma   90.00
#
_symmetry.space_group_name_H-M   'P 1'
#
loop_
_entity.id
_entity.type
_entity.pdbx_description
1 polymer ?
#
loop_
_entity_poly.entity_id
_entity_poly.type
_entity_poly.pdbx_seq_one_letter_code
_entity_poly.pdbx_strand_id
1 'polypeptide(L)'
;NVDSDVDLQSVDLDRLVAPLVAGDAAATWAPFVERAGDTLGDRASRALLCSSLQSFVVLCGLDQRSLVGKCFAVRVDALRSAGGFEALSRHLGEDVELARRLREQGHSVRAVAVRPISRASGRDFAAVVRRYARWLAVVRAQRPWLMVSYPLLLFATLPLCACALLLAARGDVRWWQAAAAAGVALGARALVGLGARRVAGAQRGSLAYDVLLSDVLLALAWARALISRRINWRGRWQRVEPGGILAPDRRPALLALRRLLARGIERALGGYRQPIVEIDTSLPLARSGDGKPRRVAVIGGGIAGITAASTLAQRGMAVTLLEKNEHLGGKIGAWRERLVDDEGVAHEVDMEHGFHAFFRHYYNLDAFLSRLGLRQSMKSIGDYVIIERGGEQIGFAELDTAPLLNMFSMARAGIFSWRDVLESRPTLDNMDAFLRYDPVATPAAYDGVSFAEFADKARLPRRLRLAFSTFARAFFADEQRMSMAELIKSFHFYYLSNDAGLIYDYPDDDYERALLRPLREHLAQVGVTLRLGAGVGVIAPASDDGGDDALLVDGERFDDVVLACDVVGARAIAEGSSALAGRYPRALAALRALRPSQRYAVLRVFSDAELPADMPLFVITEREQVLDAVAVVSRVNGSAQRWSERHGGCVYELHCYAVPDGLDEREVRDGLLAEAERALPALRGQRVRLEHLQLNANFAAFHVGMASARPGVETDVPGLFLAGDWVALPRPAMLMEAACMSGLLAANGVLARTGLRREQVYAVPARGLMASWPMPPKRYPVVALAKEARQRPLAKAR
;
A
#
# COMPACT_ATOMS: atom_id res chain seq x y z
N ASN A 1 15.04 10.50 -12.27
CA ASN A 1 14.50 9.16 -12.50
C ASN A 1 15.47 8.36 -13.33
N VAL A 2 16.24 7.48 -12.69
CA VAL A 2 17.10 6.51 -13.38
C VAL A 2 16.23 5.28 -13.63
N ASP A 3 16.10 4.86 -14.90
CA ASP A 3 15.55 3.54 -15.23
C ASP A 3 16.59 2.49 -14.80
N SER A 4 16.21 1.54 -13.95
CA SER A 4 17.14 0.69 -13.18
C SER A 4 17.88 -0.35 -14.03
N ASP A 5 17.69 -0.35 -15.35
CA ASP A 5 18.18 -1.39 -16.26
C ASP A 5 19.27 -0.93 -17.25
N VAL A 6 19.89 0.23 -17.01
CA VAL A 6 21.01 0.80 -17.78
C VAL A 6 22.28 0.87 -16.96
N ASP A 7 23.40 0.49 -17.57
CA ASP A 7 24.74 0.66 -17.02
C ASP A 7 25.19 2.13 -17.14
N LEU A 8 25.04 2.90 -16.07
CA LEU A 8 25.41 4.31 -16.06
C LEU A 8 26.92 4.54 -16.25
N GLN A 9 27.77 3.58 -15.90
CA GLN A 9 29.23 3.70 -16.14
C GLN A 9 29.56 3.70 -17.63
N SER A 10 28.68 3.17 -18.47
CA SER A 10 28.84 3.16 -19.93
C SER A 10 28.35 4.44 -20.62
N VAL A 11 27.76 5.38 -19.86
CA VAL A 11 27.15 6.59 -20.41
C VAL A 11 28.10 7.78 -20.25
N ASP A 12 28.62 8.28 -21.38
CA ASP A 12 29.32 9.56 -21.45
C ASP A 12 28.29 10.70 -21.40
N LEU A 13 28.11 11.28 -20.21
CA LEU A 13 27.12 12.32 -19.96
C LEU A 13 27.44 13.61 -20.73
N ASP A 14 28.72 14.00 -20.81
CA ASP A 14 29.14 15.22 -21.51
C ASP A 14 28.76 15.15 -22.98
N ARG A 15 29.01 14.00 -23.63
CA ARG A 15 28.56 13.79 -25.02
C ARG A 15 27.05 13.74 -25.17
N LEU A 16 26.33 13.22 -24.18
CA LEU A 16 24.87 13.18 -24.20
C LEU A 16 24.27 14.59 -24.15
N VAL A 17 24.83 15.48 -23.33
CA VAL A 17 24.28 16.83 -23.11
C VAL A 17 24.89 17.91 -24.00
N ALA A 18 26.06 17.67 -24.62
CA ALA A 18 26.75 18.67 -25.45
C ALA A 18 25.85 19.38 -26.48
N PRO A 19 24.98 18.68 -27.26
CA PRO A 19 24.07 19.36 -28.18
C PRO A 19 22.99 20.22 -27.51
N LEU A 20 22.65 19.91 -26.25
CA LEU A 20 21.70 20.72 -25.46
C LEU A 20 22.36 22.01 -24.98
N VAL A 21 23.61 21.91 -24.51
CA VAL A 21 24.42 23.05 -24.03
C VAL A 21 24.76 24.00 -25.18
N ALA A 22 25.08 23.46 -26.36
CA ALA A 22 25.35 24.24 -27.57
C ALA A 22 24.10 24.93 -28.15
N GLY A 23 22.89 24.56 -27.70
CA GLY A 23 21.63 25.06 -28.26
C GLY A 23 21.20 24.40 -29.58
N ASP A 24 21.90 23.36 -30.02
CA ASP A 24 21.63 22.63 -31.27
C ASP A 24 20.39 21.72 -31.18
N ALA A 25 20.03 21.30 -29.96
CA ALA A 25 18.92 20.39 -29.69
C ALA A 25 18.14 20.78 -28.44
N ALA A 26 16.83 20.52 -28.45
CA ALA A 26 15.99 20.59 -27.25
C ALA A 26 15.97 19.25 -26.48
N ALA A 27 16.18 18.14 -27.18
CA ALA A 27 16.34 16.82 -26.59
C ALA A 27 17.42 16.01 -27.34
N THR A 28 18.18 15.22 -26.58
CA THR A 28 19.16 14.27 -27.09
C THR A 28 18.87 12.88 -26.58
N TRP A 29 19.22 11.84 -27.34
CA TRP A 29 19.07 10.45 -26.88
C TRP A 29 20.17 9.55 -27.41
N ALA A 30 20.42 8.46 -26.71
CA ALA A 30 21.49 7.53 -27.01
C ALA A 30 20.92 6.13 -27.36
N PRO A 31 21.24 5.56 -28.53
CA PRO A 31 20.82 4.20 -28.87
C PRO A 31 21.55 3.18 -28.00
N PHE A 32 20.79 2.36 -27.28
CA PHE A 32 21.35 1.37 -26.36
C PHE A 32 21.56 0.00 -27.01
N VAL A 33 22.40 -0.80 -26.37
CA VAL A 33 22.63 -2.22 -26.70
C VAL A 33 22.31 -3.09 -25.48
N GLU A 34 21.95 -4.36 -25.68
CA GLU A 34 21.71 -5.29 -24.57
C GLU A 34 22.98 -6.08 -24.24
N ARG A 35 23.24 -6.30 -22.95
CA ARG A 35 24.28 -7.22 -22.49
C ARG A 35 23.92 -8.67 -22.84
N ALA A 36 24.94 -9.52 -23.03
CA ALA A 36 24.73 -10.95 -23.17
C ALA A 36 24.19 -11.53 -21.85
N GLY A 37 23.08 -12.28 -21.93
CA GLY A 37 22.52 -13.05 -20.83
C GLY A 37 22.39 -14.53 -21.19
N ASP A 38 22.11 -15.35 -20.17
CA ASP A 38 22.21 -16.81 -20.26
C ASP A 38 20.91 -17.49 -20.72
N THR A 39 19.78 -16.79 -20.70
CA THR A 39 18.50 -17.37 -21.12
C THR A 39 18.30 -17.30 -22.64
N LEU A 40 17.37 -18.11 -23.17
CA LEU A 40 16.96 -18.00 -24.58
C LEU A 40 16.36 -16.61 -24.89
N GLY A 41 15.59 -16.05 -23.94
CA GLY A 41 14.99 -14.71 -24.10
C GLY A 41 16.05 -13.62 -24.19
N ASP A 42 17.04 -13.62 -23.30
CA ASP A 42 18.12 -12.64 -23.33
C ASP A 42 18.94 -12.73 -24.63
N ARG A 43 19.24 -13.96 -25.08
CA ARG A 43 19.87 -14.20 -26.38
C ARG A 43 19.04 -13.65 -27.54
N ALA A 44 17.73 -13.88 -27.54
CA ALA A 44 16.82 -13.38 -28.58
C ALA A 44 16.72 -11.84 -28.59
N SER A 45 16.65 -11.23 -27.41
CA SER A 45 16.62 -9.77 -27.26
C SER A 45 17.91 -9.14 -27.79
N ARG A 46 19.07 -9.71 -27.43
CA ARG A 46 20.38 -9.28 -27.94
C ARG A 46 20.49 -9.48 -29.45
N ALA A 47 20.05 -10.63 -29.97
CA ALA A 47 20.07 -10.92 -31.40
C ALA A 47 19.28 -9.87 -32.19
N LEU A 48 18.09 -9.50 -31.73
CA LEU A 48 17.27 -8.46 -32.35
C LEU A 48 17.92 -7.07 -32.28
N LEU A 49 18.43 -6.65 -31.11
CA LEU A 49 18.97 -5.30 -30.93
C LEU A 49 20.42 -5.12 -31.40
N CYS A 50 21.16 -6.20 -31.67
CA CYS A 50 22.56 -6.11 -32.09
C CYS A 50 22.82 -6.73 -33.48
N SER A 51 21.92 -7.56 -34.02
CA SER A 51 22.15 -8.29 -35.28
C SER A 51 21.00 -8.16 -36.29
N SER A 52 20.14 -7.13 -36.16
CA SER A 52 19.01 -6.92 -37.08
C SER A 52 18.80 -5.44 -37.41
N LEU A 53 17.96 -5.17 -38.41
CA LEU A 53 17.51 -3.80 -38.75
C LEU A 53 16.70 -3.12 -37.64
N GLN A 54 16.20 -3.88 -36.66
CA GLN A 54 15.52 -3.33 -35.49
C GLN A 54 16.48 -2.83 -34.40
N SER A 55 17.80 -2.97 -34.59
CA SER A 55 18.78 -2.36 -33.70
C SER A 55 18.60 -0.84 -33.64
N PHE A 56 18.54 -0.26 -32.44
CA PHE A 56 18.45 1.19 -32.29
C PHE A 56 19.65 1.93 -32.84
N VAL A 57 20.81 1.28 -32.85
CA VAL A 57 22.03 1.83 -33.43
C VAL A 57 21.93 1.92 -34.96
N VAL A 58 21.15 1.05 -35.60
CA VAL A 58 20.86 1.13 -37.03
C VAL A 58 19.69 2.09 -37.30
N LEU A 59 18.60 1.96 -36.53
CA LEU A 59 17.40 2.79 -36.69
C LEU A 59 17.66 4.27 -36.44
N CYS A 60 18.55 4.62 -35.51
CA CYS A 60 18.92 6.02 -35.28
C CYS A 60 19.60 6.66 -36.50
N GLY A 61 20.28 5.86 -37.33
CA GLY A 61 20.83 6.33 -38.61
C GLY A 61 19.76 6.63 -39.66
N LEU A 62 18.60 5.96 -39.57
CA LEU A 62 17.48 6.14 -40.49
C LEU A 62 16.50 7.24 -40.06
N ASP A 63 16.27 7.40 -38.75
CA ASP A 63 15.39 8.44 -38.18
C ASP A 63 16.07 9.13 -36.98
N GLN A 64 16.91 10.13 -37.27
CA GLN A 64 17.60 10.93 -36.24
C GLN A 64 16.66 11.85 -35.44
N ARG A 65 15.43 12.06 -35.93
CA ARG A 65 14.45 13.00 -35.37
C ARG A 65 13.48 12.33 -34.38
N SER A 66 13.52 11.01 -34.26
CA SER A 66 12.79 10.29 -33.22
C SER A 66 13.54 10.37 -31.88
N LEU A 67 12.87 9.98 -30.79
CA LEU A 67 13.48 9.72 -29.49
C LEU A 67 13.02 8.34 -29.06
N VAL A 68 13.98 7.49 -28.72
CA VAL A 68 13.75 6.10 -28.38
C VAL A 68 14.50 5.78 -27.10
N GLY A 69 13.77 5.34 -26.09
CA GLY A 69 14.16 5.45 -24.69
C GLY A 69 14.88 4.25 -24.11
N LYS A 70 16.00 4.58 -23.45
CA LYS A 70 16.53 4.07 -22.16
C LYS A 70 17.46 5.12 -21.53
N CYS A 71 18.10 5.94 -22.37
CA CYS A 71 18.94 7.06 -21.96
C CYS A 71 18.69 8.26 -22.90
N PHE A 72 18.20 9.38 -22.35
CA PHE A 72 17.97 10.63 -23.07
C PHE A 72 18.08 11.82 -22.11
N ALA A 73 18.29 13.01 -22.67
CA ALA A 73 18.27 14.27 -21.96
C ALA A 73 17.38 15.28 -22.69
N VAL A 74 16.69 16.15 -21.95
CA VAL A 74 15.78 17.16 -22.50
C VAL A 74 15.90 18.44 -21.68
N ARG A 75 15.87 19.59 -22.35
CA ARG A 75 15.89 20.88 -21.66
C ARG A 75 14.58 21.08 -20.89
N VAL A 76 14.68 21.67 -19.71
CA VAL A 76 13.53 21.84 -18.79
C VAL A 76 12.45 22.73 -19.41
N ASP A 77 12.83 23.79 -20.11
CA ASP A 77 11.91 24.69 -20.82
C ASP A 77 11.15 23.97 -21.93
N ALA A 78 11.85 23.19 -22.76
CA ALA A 78 11.25 22.41 -23.83
C ALA A 78 10.35 21.27 -23.31
N LEU A 79 10.72 20.65 -22.19
CA LEU A 79 9.85 19.66 -21.53
C LEU A 79 8.57 20.30 -20.99
N ARG A 80 8.68 21.50 -20.38
CA ARG A 80 7.53 22.25 -19.89
C ARG A 80 6.61 22.66 -21.04
N SER A 81 7.15 23.15 -22.15
CA SER A 81 6.35 23.48 -23.33
C SER A 81 5.65 22.26 -23.91
N ALA A 82 6.26 21.07 -23.85
CA ALA A 82 5.65 19.81 -24.26
C ALA A 82 4.56 19.25 -23.29
N GLY A 83 4.28 19.95 -22.19
CA GLY A 83 3.26 19.59 -21.18
C GLY A 83 3.80 18.81 -19.99
N GLY A 84 5.12 18.70 -19.83
CA GLY A 84 5.76 17.97 -18.73
C GLY A 84 5.59 16.44 -18.81
N PHE A 85 6.16 15.74 -17.84
CA PHE A 85 6.06 14.27 -17.78
C PHE A 85 4.65 13.76 -17.49
N GLU A 86 3.85 14.53 -16.76
CA GLU A 86 2.47 14.15 -16.43
C GLU A 86 1.62 13.95 -17.69
N ALA A 87 1.76 14.84 -18.68
CA ALA A 87 1.02 14.74 -19.94
C ALA A 87 1.47 13.55 -20.83
N LEU A 88 2.61 12.94 -20.53
CA LEU A 88 3.13 11.74 -21.19
C LEU A 88 2.72 10.44 -20.47
N SER A 89 2.34 10.50 -19.19
CA SER A 89 2.02 9.33 -18.35
C SER A 89 0.92 8.40 -18.89
N ARG A 90 0.07 8.94 -19.78
CA ARG A 90 -1.03 8.21 -20.43
C ARG A 90 -0.65 7.57 -21.76
N HIS A 91 0.57 7.74 -22.25
CA HIS A 91 0.99 7.22 -23.56
C HIS A 91 1.90 6.00 -23.38
N LEU A 92 1.68 4.99 -24.23
CA LEU A 92 2.65 3.92 -24.45
C LEU A 92 3.69 4.41 -25.46
N GLY A 93 4.96 4.44 -25.09
CA GLY A 93 6.01 5.05 -25.92
C GLY A 93 6.07 6.55 -25.70
N GLU A 94 6.20 6.94 -24.44
CA GLU A 94 6.32 8.32 -23.95
C GLU A 94 7.51 9.07 -24.59
N ASP A 95 8.55 8.35 -24.95
CA ASP A 95 9.76 8.80 -25.64
C ASP A 95 9.45 9.32 -27.05
N VAL A 96 8.77 8.50 -27.85
CA VAL A 96 8.38 8.84 -29.22
C VAL A 96 7.36 9.97 -29.22
N GLU A 97 6.44 9.96 -28.24
CA GLU A 97 5.44 11.01 -28.07
C GLU A 97 6.08 12.35 -27.66
N LEU A 98 7.06 12.34 -26.76
CA LEU A 98 7.83 13.53 -26.41
C LEU A 98 8.53 14.12 -27.64
N ALA A 99 9.22 13.28 -28.45
CA ALA A 99 9.84 13.76 -29.69
C ALA A 99 8.83 14.31 -30.70
N ARG A 100 7.62 13.75 -30.78
CA ARG A 100 6.56 14.30 -31.64
C ARG A 100 6.17 15.70 -31.18
N ARG A 101 5.88 15.89 -29.89
CA ARG A 101 5.46 17.19 -29.34
C ARG A 101 6.53 18.27 -29.46
N LEU A 102 7.79 17.92 -29.17
CA LEU A 102 8.91 18.84 -29.31
C LEU A 102 9.03 19.33 -30.77
N ARG A 103 8.92 18.43 -31.75
CA ARG A 103 9.00 18.79 -33.17
C ARG A 103 7.81 19.64 -33.64
N GLU A 104 6.60 19.36 -33.13
CA GLU A 104 5.42 20.18 -33.42
C GLU A 104 5.57 21.62 -32.91
N GLN A 105 6.40 21.82 -31.90
CA GLN A 105 6.76 23.12 -31.35
C GLN A 105 8.01 23.73 -32.03
N GLY A 106 8.50 23.12 -33.11
CA GLY A 106 9.68 23.58 -33.84
C GLY A 106 11.02 23.25 -33.19
N HIS A 107 11.03 22.46 -32.10
CA HIS A 107 12.27 22.06 -31.45
C HIS A 107 12.97 20.88 -32.17
N SER A 108 14.31 20.88 -32.14
CA SER A 108 15.14 19.80 -32.68
C SER A 108 15.38 18.69 -31.64
N VAL A 109 15.37 17.44 -32.12
CA VAL A 109 15.70 16.24 -31.36
C VAL A 109 16.86 15.54 -32.08
N ARG A 110 17.87 15.07 -31.33
CA ARG A 110 19.09 14.50 -31.93
C ARG A 110 19.57 13.22 -31.25
N ALA A 111 19.86 12.19 -32.04
CA ALA A 111 20.59 11.02 -31.54
C ALA A 111 22.08 11.37 -31.37
N VAL A 112 22.68 10.94 -30.26
CA VAL A 112 24.12 11.09 -29.99
C VAL A 112 24.85 9.76 -30.12
N ALA A 113 26.14 9.80 -30.47
CA ALA A 113 26.99 8.62 -30.59
C ALA A 113 27.47 8.11 -29.21
N VAL A 114 26.53 7.93 -28.28
CA VAL A 114 26.72 7.30 -26.96
C VAL A 114 26.01 5.95 -27.00
N ARG A 115 26.60 4.92 -26.37
CA ARG A 115 26.08 3.54 -26.42
C ARG A 115 25.87 2.97 -25.01
N PRO A 116 24.75 3.33 -24.34
CA PRO A 116 24.39 2.76 -23.06
C PRO A 116 24.21 1.24 -23.18
N ILE A 117 24.67 0.50 -22.17
CA ILE A 117 24.49 -0.96 -22.09
C ILE A 117 23.32 -1.25 -21.17
N SER A 118 22.33 -2.03 -21.62
CA SER A 118 21.27 -2.51 -20.73
C SER A 118 21.72 -3.73 -19.92
N ARG A 119 21.46 -3.71 -18.61
CA ARG A 119 21.75 -4.77 -17.64
C ARG A 119 20.60 -5.77 -17.42
N ALA A 120 19.48 -5.61 -18.12
CA ALA A 120 18.34 -6.51 -17.98
C ALA A 120 18.70 -7.96 -18.37
N SER A 121 18.46 -8.92 -17.47
CA SER A 121 18.77 -10.35 -17.66
C SER A 121 17.68 -11.25 -17.05
N GLY A 122 17.77 -12.56 -17.27
CA GLY A 122 16.89 -13.58 -16.68
C GLY A 122 15.54 -13.74 -17.39
N ARG A 123 15.36 -13.20 -18.60
CA ARG A 123 14.05 -13.18 -19.26
C ARG A 123 13.78 -14.48 -20.01
N ASP A 124 12.60 -15.06 -19.84
CA ASP A 124 12.14 -16.12 -20.73
C ASP A 124 11.83 -15.59 -22.15
N PHE A 125 11.75 -16.48 -23.14
CA PHE A 125 11.50 -16.09 -24.53
C PHE A 125 10.14 -15.41 -24.74
N ALA A 126 9.10 -15.87 -24.03
CA ALA A 126 7.76 -15.32 -24.15
C ALA A 126 7.65 -13.89 -23.56
N ALA A 127 8.40 -13.60 -22.51
CA ALA A 127 8.53 -12.28 -21.90
C ALA A 127 9.15 -11.30 -22.89
N VAL A 128 10.16 -11.75 -23.66
CA VAL A 128 10.79 -10.94 -24.70
C VAL A 128 9.86 -10.73 -25.90
N VAL A 129 9.10 -11.75 -26.33
CA VAL A 129 8.02 -11.57 -27.33
C VAL A 129 6.99 -10.54 -26.85
N ARG A 130 6.53 -10.62 -25.59
CA ARG A 130 5.59 -9.64 -25.00
C ARG A 130 6.20 -8.24 -24.98
N ARG A 131 7.48 -8.09 -24.64
CA ARG A 131 8.19 -6.80 -24.63
C ARG A 131 8.16 -6.15 -26.01
N TYR A 132 8.61 -6.85 -27.05
CA TYR A 132 8.65 -6.29 -28.40
C TYR A 132 7.25 -6.10 -29.00
N ALA A 133 6.28 -6.93 -28.63
CA ALA A 133 4.89 -6.72 -29.04
C ALA A 133 4.32 -5.40 -28.48
N ARG A 134 4.71 -4.96 -27.27
CA ARG A 134 4.32 -3.64 -26.73
C ARG A 134 4.90 -2.51 -27.58
N TRP A 135 6.16 -2.63 -27.94
CA TRP A 135 6.86 -1.71 -28.81
C TRP A 135 6.18 -1.59 -30.19
N LEU A 136 5.84 -2.71 -30.80
CA LEU A 136 5.08 -2.75 -32.04
C LEU A 136 3.65 -2.22 -31.86
N ALA A 137 3.06 -2.32 -30.68
CA ALA A 137 1.77 -1.69 -30.38
C ALA A 137 1.85 -0.15 -30.41
N VAL A 138 2.99 0.45 -30.02
CA VAL A 138 3.25 1.89 -30.20
C VAL A 138 3.28 2.23 -31.69
N VAL A 139 4.06 1.49 -32.48
CA VAL A 139 4.14 1.69 -33.93
C VAL A 139 2.78 1.54 -34.59
N ARG A 140 2.01 0.50 -34.22
CA ARG A 140 0.65 0.30 -34.72
C ARG A 140 -0.29 1.45 -34.35
N ALA A 141 -0.13 2.05 -33.18
CA ALA A 141 -1.02 3.11 -32.70
C ALA A 141 -0.68 4.50 -33.24
N GLN A 142 0.60 4.79 -33.48
CA GLN A 142 1.09 6.11 -33.89
C GLN A 142 1.50 6.18 -35.38
N ARG A 143 2.00 5.09 -35.96
CA ARG A 143 2.50 5.00 -37.35
C ARG A 143 2.00 3.70 -38.03
N PRO A 144 0.67 3.46 -38.12
CA PRO A 144 0.11 2.16 -38.52
C PRO A 144 0.58 1.67 -39.89
N TRP A 145 0.82 2.59 -40.85
CA TRP A 145 1.30 2.25 -42.19
C TRP A 145 2.65 1.53 -42.18
N LEU A 146 3.50 1.80 -41.18
CA LEU A 146 4.76 1.09 -41.03
C LEU A 146 4.54 -0.40 -40.78
N MET A 147 3.46 -0.82 -40.11
CA MET A 147 3.20 -2.24 -39.80
C MET A 147 3.07 -3.11 -41.04
N VAL A 148 2.63 -2.55 -42.17
CA VAL A 148 2.51 -3.27 -43.46
C VAL A 148 3.89 -3.59 -44.04
N SER A 149 4.88 -2.74 -43.79
CA SER A 149 6.26 -2.91 -44.32
C SER A 149 7.08 -3.93 -43.53
N TYR A 150 6.70 -4.23 -42.28
CA TYR A 150 7.52 -5.00 -41.33
C TYR A 150 7.82 -6.44 -41.79
N PRO A 151 6.85 -7.20 -42.35
CA PRO A 151 7.12 -8.55 -42.85
C PRO A 151 8.16 -8.60 -43.96
N LEU A 152 8.25 -7.58 -44.80
CA LEU A 152 9.14 -7.56 -45.96
C LEU A 152 10.46 -6.83 -45.70
N LEU A 153 10.52 -5.95 -44.70
CA LEU A 153 11.73 -5.18 -44.38
C LEU A 153 12.47 -5.74 -43.18
N LEU A 154 11.76 -6.12 -42.11
CA LEU A 154 12.40 -6.30 -40.81
C LEU A 154 12.59 -7.77 -40.42
N PHE A 155 11.71 -8.66 -40.88
CA PHE A 155 11.82 -10.12 -40.71
C PHE A 155 11.53 -10.88 -42.01
N ALA A 156 12.08 -10.37 -43.13
CA ALA A 156 11.79 -10.83 -44.49
C ALA A 156 12.17 -12.28 -44.79
N THR A 157 13.09 -12.87 -44.02
CA THR A 157 13.64 -14.19 -44.33
C THR A 157 12.55 -15.25 -44.35
N LEU A 158 11.69 -15.29 -43.33
CA LEU A 158 10.64 -16.28 -43.20
C LEU A 158 9.59 -16.21 -44.34
N PRO A 159 8.97 -15.05 -44.63
CA PRO A 159 7.99 -14.96 -45.71
C PRO A 159 8.61 -15.18 -47.09
N LEU A 160 9.83 -14.68 -47.36
CA LEU A 160 10.47 -14.88 -48.67
C LEU A 160 10.85 -16.35 -48.89
N CYS A 161 11.39 -17.03 -47.87
CA CYS A 161 11.66 -18.46 -47.96
C CYS A 161 10.37 -19.28 -48.11
N ALA A 162 9.30 -18.92 -47.40
CA ALA A 162 7.99 -19.57 -47.54
C ALA A 162 7.41 -19.37 -48.94
N CYS A 163 7.47 -18.15 -49.50
CA CYS A 163 7.06 -17.87 -50.87
C CYS A 163 7.88 -18.68 -51.89
N ALA A 164 9.20 -18.76 -51.72
CA ALA A 164 10.07 -19.55 -52.59
C ALA A 164 9.69 -21.04 -52.58
N LEU A 165 9.45 -21.60 -51.38
CA LEU A 165 9.00 -22.99 -51.23
C LEU A 165 7.61 -23.22 -51.84
N LEU A 166 6.68 -22.29 -51.66
CA LEU A 166 5.34 -22.39 -52.24
C LEU A 166 5.36 -22.35 -53.76
N LEU A 167 6.14 -21.45 -54.37
CA LEU A 167 6.29 -21.38 -55.82
C LEU A 167 6.93 -22.66 -56.39
N ALA A 168 7.92 -23.21 -55.69
CA ALA A 168 8.53 -24.48 -56.07
C ALA A 168 7.53 -25.65 -55.95
N ALA A 169 6.72 -25.69 -54.89
CA ALA A 169 5.71 -26.72 -54.66
C ALA A 169 4.57 -26.70 -55.68
N ARG A 170 4.21 -25.51 -56.19
CA ARG A 170 3.19 -25.33 -57.25
C ARG A 170 3.72 -25.63 -58.65
N GLY A 171 5.03 -25.78 -58.81
CA GLY A 171 5.69 -25.97 -60.11
C GLY A 171 5.89 -24.68 -60.90
N ASP A 172 5.58 -23.52 -60.32
CA ASP A 172 5.72 -22.20 -60.97
C ASP A 172 7.20 -21.84 -61.20
N VAL A 173 8.10 -22.36 -60.36
CA VAL A 173 9.56 -22.20 -60.49
C VAL A 173 10.27 -23.52 -60.23
N ARG A 174 11.47 -23.68 -60.79
CA ARG A 174 12.34 -24.82 -60.47
C ARG A 174 12.86 -24.69 -59.04
N TRP A 175 13.07 -25.82 -58.35
CA TRP A 175 13.55 -25.83 -56.96
C TRP A 175 14.86 -25.07 -56.77
N TRP A 176 15.76 -25.06 -57.76
CA TRP A 176 17.03 -24.32 -57.70
C TRP A 176 16.84 -22.80 -57.82
N GLN A 177 15.81 -22.33 -58.54
CA GLN A 177 15.45 -20.90 -58.61
C GLN A 177 14.90 -20.43 -57.26
N ALA A 178 14.04 -21.24 -56.64
CA ALA A 178 13.55 -20.98 -55.28
C ALA A 178 14.69 -21.00 -54.25
N ALA A 179 15.60 -21.98 -54.33
CA ALA A 179 16.76 -22.07 -53.45
C ALA A 179 17.71 -20.87 -53.63
N ALA A 180 17.96 -20.42 -54.88
CA ALA A 180 18.75 -19.24 -55.16
C ALA A 180 18.12 -17.96 -54.59
N ALA A 181 16.81 -17.78 -54.77
CA ALA A 181 16.08 -16.63 -54.21
C ALA A 181 16.12 -16.62 -52.67
N ALA A 182 15.91 -17.77 -52.03
CA ALA A 182 16.04 -17.92 -50.58
C ALA A 182 17.47 -17.64 -50.10
N GLY A 183 18.48 -18.10 -50.86
CA GLY A 183 19.90 -17.84 -50.60
C GLY A 183 20.26 -16.36 -50.66
N VAL A 184 19.74 -15.62 -51.65
CA VAL A 184 19.93 -14.16 -51.76
C VAL A 184 19.28 -13.44 -50.57
N ALA A 185 18.05 -13.81 -50.20
CA ALA A 185 17.36 -13.22 -49.04
C ALA A 185 18.13 -13.46 -47.73
N LEU A 186 18.57 -14.70 -47.48
CA LEU A 186 19.39 -15.06 -46.33
C LEU A 186 20.73 -14.32 -46.32
N GLY A 187 21.40 -14.21 -47.48
CA GLY A 187 22.67 -13.49 -47.63
C GLY A 187 22.54 -11.99 -47.34
N ALA A 188 21.52 -11.33 -47.89
CA ALA A 188 21.24 -9.93 -47.62
C ALA A 188 20.96 -9.68 -46.12
N ARG A 189 20.22 -10.58 -45.47
CA ARG A 189 19.94 -10.52 -44.02
C ARG A 189 21.18 -10.75 -43.17
N ALA A 190 22.05 -11.68 -43.56
CA ALA A 190 23.33 -11.88 -42.91
C ALA A 190 24.24 -10.65 -43.03
N LEU A 191 24.31 -10.00 -44.20
CA LEU A 191 25.09 -8.77 -44.40
C LEU A 191 24.61 -7.63 -43.49
N VAL A 192 23.30 -7.43 -43.42
CA VAL A 192 22.67 -6.48 -42.50
C VAL A 192 23.01 -6.81 -41.04
N GLY A 193 22.87 -8.07 -40.63
CA GLY A 193 23.18 -8.49 -39.27
C GLY A 193 24.66 -8.31 -38.92
N LEU A 194 25.55 -8.54 -39.88
CA LEU A 194 26.99 -8.29 -39.74
C LEU A 194 27.28 -6.80 -39.58
N GLY A 195 26.62 -5.95 -40.37
CA GLY A 195 26.69 -4.49 -40.24
C GLY A 195 26.22 -4.02 -38.86
N ALA A 196 25.02 -4.44 -38.44
CA ALA A 196 24.47 -4.11 -37.13
C ALA A 196 25.40 -4.53 -35.98
N ARG A 197 25.99 -5.74 -36.05
CA ARG A 197 26.96 -6.23 -35.06
C ARG A 197 28.20 -5.35 -34.96
N ARG A 198 28.74 -4.92 -36.10
CA ARG A 198 29.93 -4.04 -36.14
C ARG A 198 29.63 -2.70 -35.46
N VAL A 199 28.49 -2.08 -35.77
CA VAL A 199 28.15 -0.76 -35.17
C VAL A 199 27.77 -0.89 -33.69
N ALA A 200 27.10 -1.98 -33.32
CA ALA A 200 26.74 -2.30 -31.93
C ALA A 200 27.94 -2.76 -31.08
N GLY A 201 29.10 -3.05 -31.67
CA GLY A 201 30.28 -3.58 -30.97
C GLY A 201 30.10 -5.04 -30.50
N ALA A 202 29.13 -5.77 -31.05
CA ALA A 202 28.81 -7.13 -30.66
C ALA A 202 29.58 -8.16 -31.52
N GLN A 203 30.56 -8.86 -30.95
CA GLN A 203 31.44 -9.78 -31.69
C GLN A 203 31.22 -11.28 -31.42
N ARG A 204 30.39 -11.67 -30.45
CA ARG A 204 30.22 -13.08 -30.04
C ARG A 204 28.93 -13.71 -30.58
N GLY A 205 29.03 -14.97 -31.02
CA GLY A 205 27.91 -15.85 -31.38
C GLY A 205 27.71 -16.08 -32.88
N SER A 206 26.95 -17.13 -33.23
CA SER A 206 26.62 -17.47 -34.63
C SER A 206 25.75 -16.40 -35.28
N LEU A 207 26.19 -15.86 -36.43
CA LEU A 207 25.44 -14.84 -37.18
C LEU A 207 24.12 -15.39 -37.73
N ALA A 208 24.17 -16.60 -38.30
CA ALA A 208 22.98 -17.26 -38.83
C ALA A 208 21.94 -17.50 -37.73
N TYR A 209 22.39 -17.93 -36.55
CA TYR A 209 21.51 -18.14 -35.39
C TYR A 209 20.84 -16.84 -34.94
N ASP A 210 21.60 -15.76 -34.77
CA ASP A 210 21.04 -14.49 -34.31
C ASP A 210 20.07 -13.88 -35.33
N VAL A 211 20.37 -13.96 -36.63
CA VAL A 211 19.45 -13.48 -37.68
C VAL A 211 18.14 -14.25 -37.65
N LEU A 212 18.19 -15.59 -37.63
CA LEU A 212 16.97 -16.42 -37.58
C LEU A 212 16.18 -16.19 -36.28
N LEU A 213 16.86 -16.13 -35.14
CA LEU A 213 16.22 -15.90 -33.85
C LEU A 213 15.55 -14.52 -33.78
N SER A 214 16.19 -13.50 -34.36
CA SER A 214 15.63 -12.15 -34.45
C SER A 214 14.37 -12.10 -35.33
N ASP A 215 14.38 -12.81 -36.47
CA ASP A 215 13.24 -12.87 -37.38
C ASP A 215 12.05 -13.60 -36.74
N VAL A 216 12.30 -14.74 -36.08
CA VAL A 216 11.25 -15.49 -35.36
C VAL A 216 10.66 -14.64 -34.22
N LEU A 217 11.51 -14.02 -33.40
CA LEU A 217 11.07 -13.13 -32.32
C LEU A 217 10.20 -11.99 -32.85
N LEU A 218 10.66 -11.31 -33.91
CA LEU A 218 9.97 -10.16 -34.47
C LEU A 218 8.67 -10.56 -35.16
N ALA A 219 8.63 -11.70 -35.86
CA ALA A 219 7.41 -12.24 -36.46
C ALA A 219 6.35 -12.56 -35.39
N LEU A 220 6.74 -13.20 -34.28
CA LEU A 220 5.83 -13.49 -33.16
C LEU A 220 5.34 -12.21 -32.48
N ALA A 221 6.24 -11.25 -32.25
CA ALA A 221 5.88 -9.95 -31.67
C ALA A 221 4.93 -9.16 -32.58
N TRP A 222 5.17 -9.17 -33.89
CA TRP A 222 4.34 -8.50 -34.91
C TRP A 222 2.96 -9.12 -35.01
N ALA A 223 2.89 -10.46 -35.11
CA ALA A 223 1.62 -11.17 -35.13
C ALA A 223 0.81 -10.87 -33.85
N ARG A 224 1.46 -10.90 -32.68
CA ARG A 224 0.81 -10.55 -31.41
C ARG A 224 0.31 -9.10 -31.39
N ALA A 225 1.11 -8.15 -31.87
CA ALA A 225 0.75 -6.73 -31.88
C ALA A 225 -0.41 -6.42 -32.86
N LEU A 226 -0.54 -7.19 -33.94
CA LEU A 226 -1.68 -7.11 -34.86
C LEU A 226 -2.94 -7.73 -34.28
N ILE A 227 -2.83 -8.92 -33.69
CA ILE A 227 -3.98 -9.67 -33.16
C ILE A 227 -4.54 -9.00 -31.89
N SER A 228 -3.66 -8.45 -31.05
CA SER A 228 -4.04 -7.91 -29.74
C SER A 228 -3.74 -6.41 -29.64
N ARG A 229 -4.77 -5.62 -29.32
CA ARG A 229 -4.61 -4.24 -28.82
C ARG A 229 -4.34 -4.17 -27.32
N ARG A 230 -4.26 -5.31 -26.65
CA ARG A 230 -4.08 -5.44 -25.20
C ARG A 230 -2.62 -5.69 -24.86
N ILE A 231 -2.18 -5.02 -23.81
CA ILE A 231 -0.85 -5.20 -23.23
C ILE A 231 -0.96 -5.30 -21.71
N ASN A 232 -0.03 -6.02 -21.10
CA ASN A 232 0.19 -5.94 -19.66
C ASN A 232 1.33 -4.94 -19.43
N TRP A 233 1.03 -3.86 -18.70
CA TRP A 233 1.97 -2.81 -18.35
C TRP A 233 1.92 -2.57 -16.85
N ARG A 234 3.08 -2.74 -16.18
CA ARG A 234 3.21 -2.60 -14.72
C ARG A 234 2.13 -3.37 -13.94
N GLY A 235 1.92 -4.64 -14.31
CA GLY A 235 0.94 -5.53 -13.68
C GLY A 235 -0.52 -5.29 -14.09
N ARG A 236 -0.82 -4.29 -14.93
CA ARG A 236 -2.19 -3.93 -15.32
C ARG A 236 -2.45 -4.20 -16.80
N TRP A 237 -3.60 -4.83 -17.08
CA TRP A 237 -4.07 -5.00 -18.46
C TRP A 237 -4.66 -3.70 -19.00
N GLN A 238 -4.11 -3.23 -20.11
CA GLN A 238 -4.47 -1.98 -20.76
C GLN A 238 -4.65 -2.21 -22.25
N ARG A 239 -5.52 -1.40 -22.87
CA ARG A 239 -5.71 -1.32 -24.31
C ARG A 239 -4.96 -0.11 -24.84
N VAL A 240 -4.24 -0.29 -25.94
CA VAL A 240 -3.57 0.79 -26.67
C VAL A 240 -4.56 1.36 -27.69
N GLU A 241 -5.02 2.57 -27.46
CA GLU A 241 -5.89 3.35 -28.35
C GLU A 241 -5.10 4.07 -29.45
N PRO A 242 -5.75 4.57 -30.52
CA PRO A 242 -5.09 5.42 -31.51
C PRO A 242 -4.33 6.57 -30.86
N GLY A 243 -3.16 6.92 -31.41
CA GLY A 243 -2.25 7.90 -30.78
C GLY A 243 -1.37 7.33 -29.66
N GLY A 244 -1.52 6.04 -29.32
CA GLY A 244 -0.72 5.38 -28.29
C GLY A 244 -1.25 5.58 -26.87
N ILE A 245 -2.46 6.09 -26.71
CA ILE A 245 -3.06 6.35 -25.40
C ILE A 245 -3.41 5.02 -24.71
N LEU A 246 -2.99 4.87 -23.46
CA LEU A 246 -3.31 3.75 -22.59
C LEU A 246 -4.70 3.94 -22.00
N ALA A 247 -5.64 3.13 -22.48
CA ALA A 247 -6.95 3.00 -21.88
C ALA A 247 -7.03 1.72 -21.03
N PRO A 248 -7.83 1.69 -19.96
CA PRO A 248 -8.11 0.44 -19.25
C PRO A 248 -8.71 -0.61 -20.20
N ASP A 249 -8.29 -1.88 -20.13
CA ASP A 249 -8.86 -2.94 -20.96
C ASP A 249 -10.29 -3.28 -20.49
N ARG A 250 -11.30 -2.72 -21.15
CA ARG A 250 -12.73 -2.90 -20.80
C ARG A 250 -13.34 -4.06 -21.59
N ARG A 251 -13.76 -5.14 -20.93
CA ARG A 251 -14.76 -6.10 -21.45
C ARG A 251 -16.17 -5.50 -21.29
N PRO A 252 -16.84 -5.01 -22.35
CA PRO A 252 -17.92 -4.03 -22.19
C PRO A 252 -19.18 -4.56 -21.50
N ALA A 253 -19.67 -5.76 -21.80
CA ALA A 253 -20.95 -6.24 -21.26
C ALA A 253 -20.88 -6.59 -19.76
N LEU A 254 -19.87 -7.37 -19.37
CA LEU A 254 -19.68 -7.76 -17.96
C LEU A 254 -19.27 -6.58 -17.08
N LEU A 255 -18.45 -5.63 -17.57
CA LEU A 255 -18.11 -4.42 -16.80
C LEU A 255 -19.23 -3.38 -16.78
N ALA A 256 -20.09 -3.29 -17.81
CA ALA A 256 -21.27 -2.43 -17.75
C ALA A 256 -22.26 -2.95 -16.70
N LEU A 257 -22.53 -4.27 -16.69
CA LEU A 257 -23.33 -4.90 -15.65
C LEU A 257 -22.67 -4.74 -14.27
N ARG A 258 -21.36 -5.00 -14.15
CA ARG A 258 -20.59 -4.81 -12.90
C ARG A 258 -20.63 -3.36 -12.41
N ARG A 259 -20.50 -2.36 -13.29
CA ARG A 259 -20.61 -0.93 -12.94
C ARG A 259 -22.03 -0.53 -12.58
N LEU A 260 -23.04 -1.08 -13.25
CA LEU A 260 -24.45 -0.85 -12.90
C LEU A 260 -24.77 -1.45 -11.53
N LEU A 261 -24.30 -2.67 -11.26
CA LEU A 261 -24.41 -3.33 -9.96
C LEU A 261 -23.66 -2.55 -8.88
N ALA A 262 -22.40 -2.17 -9.11
CA ALA A 262 -21.61 -1.38 -8.16
C ALA A 262 -22.27 -0.03 -7.86
N ARG A 263 -22.76 0.70 -8.88
CA ARG A 263 -23.55 1.94 -8.68
C ARG A 263 -24.89 1.70 -8.01
N GLY A 264 -25.49 0.52 -8.18
CA GLY A 264 -26.71 0.12 -7.49
C GLY A 264 -26.45 -0.09 -6.00
N ILE A 265 -25.36 -0.78 -5.67
CA ILE A 265 -24.87 -1.01 -4.31
C ILE A 265 -24.50 0.31 -3.63
N GLU A 266 -23.72 1.16 -4.29
CA GLU A 266 -23.34 2.47 -3.78
C GLU A 266 -24.59 3.32 -3.46
N ARG A 267 -25.58 3.34 -4.37
CA ARG A 267 -26.85 4.03 -4.12
C ARG A 267 -27.65 3.42 -2.97
N ALA A 268 -27.71 2.09 -2.87
CA ALA A 268 -28.39 1.40 -1.78
C ALA A 268 -27.74 1.71 -0.41
N LEU A 269 -26.44 1.96 -0.39
CA LEU A 269 -25.70 2.36 0.81
C LEU A 269 -25.75 3.88 1.08
N GLY A 270 -26.30 4.69 0.17
CA GLY A 270 -26.33 6.14 0.29
C GLY A 270 -24.99 6.83 -0.04
N GLY A 271 -24.15 6.20 -0.85
CA GLY A 271 -22.78 6.64 -1.15
C GLY A 271 -21.76 6.14 -0.11
N TYR A 272 -20.53 5.88 -0.56
CA TYR A 272 -19.48 5.33 0.31
C TYR A 272 -18.83 6.34 1.26
N ARG A 273 -18.85 7.63 0.92
CA ARG A 273 -18.29 8.72 1.74
C ARG A 273 -19.42 9.64 2.19
N GLN A 274 -19.80 9.55 3.45
CA GLN A 274 -20.95 10.27 4.01
C GLN A 274 -20.49 11.31 5.03
N PRO A 275 -20.93 12.57 4.94
CA PRO A 275 -20.74 13.53 6.03
C PRO A 275 -21.56 13.12 7.25
N ILE A 276 -20.97 13.21 8.45
CA ILE A 276 -21.63 12.80 9.70
C ILE A 276 -21.79 13.93 10.72
N VAL A 277 -21.23 15.10 10.39
CA VAL A 277 -21.37 16.33 11.16
C VAL A 277 -22.10 17.34 10.28
N GLU A 278 -23.14 17.96 10.82
CA GLU A 278 -23.84 19.07 10.18
C GLU A 278 -23.07 20.38 10.41
N ILE A 279 -22.82 21.11 9.33
CA ILE A 279 -22.03 22.33 9.34
C ILE A 279 -22.97 23.54 9.29
N ASP A 280 -23.03 24.26 10.40
CA ASP A 280 -23.69 25.57 10.45
C ASP A 280 -22.75 26.64 9.90
N THR A 281 -23.07 27.16 8.71
CA THR A 281 -22.27 28.19 8.04
C THR A 281 -22.47 29.58 8.62
N SER A 282 -23.49 29.80 9.46
CA SER A 282 -23.70 31.08 10.15
C SER A 282 -22.68 31.31 11.28
N LEU A 283 -22.13 30.24 11.85
CA LEU A 283 -21.11 30.33 12.88
C LEU A 283 -19.73 30.73 12.30
N PRO A 284 -18.95 31.54 13.05
CA PRO A 284 -17.59 31.91 12.66
C PRO A 284 -16.65 30.71 12.60
N LEU A 285 -15.71 30.74 11.66
CA LEU A 285 -14.74 29.65 11.48
C LEU A 285 -13.67 29.62 12.59
N ALA A 286 -13.23 30.80 13.02
CA ALA A 286 -12.20 30.99 14.05
C ALA A 286 -12.60 32.15 14.97
N ARG A 287 -11.99 32.22 16.16
CA ARG A 287 -12.22 33.32 17.11
C ARG A 287 -11.66 34.65 16.56
N SER A 288 -12.40 35.74 16.77
CA SER A 288 -11.89 37.11 16.59
C SER A 288 -10.91 37.46 17.73
N GLY A 289 -9.88 38.26 17.43
CA GLY A 289 -8.69 38.49 18.28
C GLY A 289 -8.89 39.33 19.55
N ASP A 290 -10.12 39.60 19.96
CA ASP A 290 -10.42 40.68 20.91
C ASP A 290 -10.53 40.19 22.38
N GLY A 291 -10.40 38.88 22.62
CA GLY A 291 -10.46 38.28 23.96
C GLY A 291 -9.37 37.24 24.22
N LYS A 292 -9.12 36.92 25.50
CA LYS A 292 -8.15 35.90 25.89
C LYS A 292 -8.47 34.56 25.18
N PRO A 293 -7.50 33.93 24.50
CA PRO A 293 -7.75 32.69 23.78
C PRO A 293 -8.10 31.59 24.77
N ARG A 294 -9.09 30.77 24.42
CA ARG A 294 -9.50 29.62 25.22
C ARG A 294 -8.38 28.58 25.21
N ARG A 295 -7.94 28.16 26.39
CA ARG A 295 -6.80 27.26 26.60
C ARG A 295 -7.27 25.82 26.53
N VAL A 296 -6.65 25.01 25.68
CA VAL A 296 -7.01 23.60 25.54
C VAL A 296 -5.79 22.72 25.75
N ALA A 297 -5.88 21.76 26.67
CA ALA A 297 -4.87 20.70 26.79
C ALA A 297 -5.26 19.53 25.87
N VAL A 298 -4.30 19.03 25.10
CA VAL A 298 -4.43 17.78 24.34
C VAL A 298 -3.41 16.79 24.89
N ILE A 299 -3.88 15.73 25.53
CA ILE A 299 -3.03 14.77 26.24
C ILE A 299 -2.81 13.56 25.34
N GLY A 300 -1.62 13.42 24.79
CA GLY A 300 -1.22 12.38 23.84
C GLY A 300 -0.96 12.95 22.43
N GLY A 301 0.22 12.66 21.90
CA GLY A 301 0.75 13.08 20.60
C GLY A 301 0.64 12.01 19.51
N GLY A 302 -0.32 11.08 19.61
CA GLY A 302 -0.70 10.18 18.52
C GLY A 302 -1.61 10.86 17.48
N ILE A 303 -2.04 10.11 16.46
CA ILE A 303 -2.92 10.63 15.37
C ILE A 303 -4.13 11.39 15.92
N ALA A 304 -4.81 10.85 16.93
CA ALA A 304 -5.99 11.48 17.54
C ALA A 304 -5.68 12.88 18.10
N GLY A 305 -4.60 12.99 18.89
CA GLY A 305 -4.19 14.25 19.51
C GLY A 305 -3.61 15.25 18.52
N ILE A 306 -2.79 14.80 17.57
CA ILE A 306 -2.25 15.66 16.49
C ILE A 306 -3.39 16.29 15.69
N THR A 307 -4.37 15.49 15.28
CA THR A 307 -5.53 15.97 14.53
C THR A 307 -6.39 16.92 15.35
N ALA A 308 -6.65 16.61 16.63
CA ALA A 308 -7.41 17.49 17.52
C ALA A 308 -6.68 18.84 17.74
N ALA A 309 -5.39 18.79 18.10
CA ALA A 309 -4.58 19.96 18.37
C ALA A 309 -4.45 20.86 17.14
N SER A 310 -4.14 20.28 15.97
CA SER A 310 -4.08 21.03 14.71
C SER A 310 -5.41 21.70 14.40
N THR A 311 -6.53 21.00 14.56
CA THR A 311 -7.85 21.54 14.23
C THR A 311 -8.20 22.69 15.15
N LEU A 312 -8.01 22.53 16.46
CA LEU A 312 -8.33 23.55 17.46
C LEU A 312 -7.45 24.80 17.33
N ALA A 313 -6.15 24.63 17.10
CA ALA A 313 -5.21 25.74 16.93
C ALA A 313 -5.55 26.57 15.68
N GLN A 314 -5.89 25.91 14.57
CA GLN A 314 -6.37 26.57 13.35
C GLN A 314 -7.66 27.38 13.55
N ARG A 315 -8.45 27.10 14.60
CA ARG A 315 -9.65 27.88 14.95
C ARG A 315 -9.39 28.98 16.00
N GLY A 316 -8.13 29.21 16.36
CA GLY A 316 -7.72 30.29 17.28
C GLY A 316 -7.75 29.90 18.76
N MET A 317 -7.67 28.62 19.10
CA MET A 317 -7.51 28.15 20.49
C MET A 317 -6.03 28.16 20.89
N ALA A 318 -5.75 28.43 22.17
CA ALA A 318 -4.41 28.30 22.74
C ALA A 318 -4.17 26.84 23.15
N VAL A 319 -3.63 26.03 22.24
CA VAL A 319 -3.48 24.58 22.43
C VAL A 319 -2.10 24.24 23.03
N THR A 320 -2.10 23.44 24.08
CA THR A 320 -0.90 22.76 24.61
C THR A 320 -1.05 21.25 24.39
N LEU A 321 -0.17 20.66 23.58
CA LEU A 321 -0.10 19.21 23.38
C LEU A 321 0.96 18.63 24.32
N LEU A 322 0.53 17.72 25.20
CA LEU A 322 1.36 17.03 26.19
C LEU A 322 1.59 15.59 25.73
N GLU A 323 2.82 15.23 25.39
CA GLU A 323 3.20 13.88 24.96
C GLU A 323 4.23 13.30 25.93
N LYS A 324 3.98 12.08 26.41
CA LYS A 324 4.81 11.40 27.41
C LYS A 324 6.19 11.03 26.85
N ASN A 325 6.26 10.63 25.58
CA ASN A 325 7.50 10.20 24.94
C ASN A 325 8.32 11.40 24.48
N GLU A 326 9.62 11.15 24.22
CA GLU A 326 10.54 12.11 23.60
C GLU A 326 10.30 12.30 22.09
N HIS A 327 9.30 11.60 21.53
CA HIS A 327 8.94 11.66 20.12
C HIS A 327 7.43 11.80 19.93
N LEU A 328 7.03 12.35 18.78
CA LEU A 328 5.63 12.45 18.37
C LEU A 328 5.17 11.13 17.70
N GLY A 329 3.86 10.93 17.55
CA GLY A 329 3.28 9.89 16.69
C GLY A 329 2.63 8.74 17.45
N GLY A 330 2.93 8.55 18.73
CA GLY A 330 2.42 7.41 19.50
C GLY A 330 2.69 6.09 18.76
N LYS A 331 1.62 5.38 18.38
CA LYS A 331 1.70 4.10 17.65
C LYS A 331 2.25 4.22 16.21
N ILE A 332 2.38 5.42 15.65
CA ILE A 332 3.14 5.66 14.40
C ILE A 332 4.48 6.37 14.67
N GLY A 333 4.97 6.28 15.91
CA GLY A 333 6.18 6.96 16.35
C GLY A 333 7.46 6.39 15.75
N ALA A 334 8.48 7.22 15.73
CA ALA A 334 9.84 6.88 15.36
C ALA A 334 10.82 7.53 16.34
N TRP A 335 11.91 6.82 16.65
CA TRP A 335 12.92 7.23 17.62
C TRP A 335 14.30 6.74 17.20
N ARG A 336 15.34 7.15 17.92
CA ARG A 336 16.69 6.61 17.75
C ARG A 336 17.00 5.63 18.86
N GLU A 337 17.61 4.52 18.47
CA GLU A 337 18.02 3.46 19.38
C GLU A 337 19.52 3.19 19.20
N ARG A 338 20.20 2.94 20.31
CA ARG A 338 21.60 2.54 20.31
C ARG A 338 21.70 1.04 20.52
N LEU A 339 22.08 0.32 19.47
CA LEU A 339 22.29 -1.13 19.51
C LEU A 339 23.78 -1.47 19.52
N VAL A 340 24.13 -2.64 20.03
CA VAL A 340 25.51 -3.14 20.04
C VAL A 340 25.55 -4.46 19.29
N ASP A 341 26.49 -4.62 18.36
CA ASP A 341 26.67 -5.87 17.61
C ASP A 341 27.47 -6.92 18.38
N ASP A 342 27.58 -8.12 17.81
CA ASP A 342 28.35 -9.24 18.36
C ASP A 342 29.84 -8.93 18.57
N GLU A 343 30.36 -7.91 17.91
CA GLU A 343 31.76 -7.47 17.97
C GLU A 343 31.96 -6.36 19.03
N GLY A 344 30.89 -5.97 19.74
CA GLY A 344 30.90 -4.96 20.79
C GLY A 344 30.87 -3.52 20.26
N VAL A 345 30.59 -3.32 18.97
CA VAL A 345 30.52 -2.00 18.33
C VAL A 345 29.10 -1.45 18.47
N ALA A 346 28.99 -0.21 18.94
CA ALA A 346 27.72 0.48 19.08
C ALA A 346 27.28 1.16 17.76
N HIS A 347 26.01 1.01 17.43
CA HIS A 347 25.35 1.56 16.24
C HIS A 347 24.14 2.39 16.64
N GLU A 348 24.03 3.59 16.08
CA GLU A 348 22.83 4.41 16.17
C GLU A 348 21.92 4.07 14.99
N VAL A 349 20.70 3.62 15.27
CA VAL A 349 19.72 3.22 14.25
C VAL A 349 18.40 3.94 14.46
N ASP A 350 17.77 4.36 13.37
CA ASP A 350 16.42 4.92 13.44
C ASP A 350 15.41 3.76 13.53
N MET A 351 14.57 3.81 14.55
CA MET A 351 13.52 2.84 14.86
C MET A 351 12.15 3.43 14.62
N GLU A 352 11.19 2.54 14.35
CA GLU A 352 9.79 2.87 14.18
C GLU A 352 8.96 1.85 14.96
N HIS A 353 7.75 2.24 15.32
CA HIS A 353 6.83 1.34 16.02
C HIS A 353 6.51 0.07 15.20
N GLY A 354 6.58 0.14 13.87
CA GLY A 354 6.43 -0.99 12.96
C GLY A 354 5.75 -0.57 11.66
N PHE A 355 5.59 -1.52 10.74
CA PHE A 355 4.92 -1.28 9.47
C PHE A 355 3.41 -1.00 9.61
N HIS A 356 2.93 0.13 9.07
CA HIS A 356 1.53 0.55 9.08
C HIS A 356 0.94 0.71 7.67
N ALA A 357 -0.31 0.25 7.53
CA ALA A 357 -1.10 0.31 6.30
C ALA A 357 -2.02 1.55 6.28
N PHE A 358 -1.81 2.45 5.32
CA PHE A 358 -2.66 3.63 5.09
C PHE A 358 -3.72 3.32 4.03
N PHE A 359 -4.89 2.84 4.46
CA PHE A 359 -5.97 2.48 3.53
C PHE A 359 -6.61 3.72 2.90
N ARG A 360 -6.98 3.61 1.62
CA ARG A 360 -7.46 4.76 0.83
C ARG A 360 -8.84 5.28 1.24
N HIS A 361 -9.64 4.48 1.94
CA HIS A 361 -10.95 4.90 2.45
C HIS A 361 -10.89 5.48 3.88
N TYR A 362 -9.67 5.70 4.43
CA TYR A 362 -9.49 6.46 5.66
C TYR A 362 -9.78 7.95 5.40
N TYR A 363 -11.04 8.29 5.14
CA TYR A 363 -11.43 9.57 4.56
C TYR A 363 -10.97 10.78 5.37
N ASN A 364 -10.93 10.66 6.70
CA ASN A 364 -10.51 11.75 7.57
C ASN A 364 -8.99 11.84 7.63
N LEU A 365 -8.29 10.71 7.82
CA LEU A 365 -6.82 10.72 7.85
C LEU A 365 -6.23 11.09 6.49
N ASP A 366 -6.79 10.57 5.40
CA ASP A 366 -6.42 10.89 4.02
C ASP A 366 -6.59 12.37 3.73
N ALA A 367 -7.73 12.97 4.10
CA ALA A 367 -7.96 14.41 3.95
C ALA A 367 -6.98 15.23 4.80
N PHE A 368 -6.72 14.81 6.03
CA PHE A 368 -5.76 15.47 6.92
C PHE A 368 -4.35 15.45 6.33
N LEU A 369 -3.84 14.28 5.93
CA LEU A 369 -2.52 14.14 5.31
C LEU A 369 -2.42 14.87 3.96
N SER A 370 -3.49 14.84 3.15
CA SER A 370 -3.54 15.53 1.86
C SER A 370 -3.44 17.05 2.01
N ARG A 371 -4.14 17.62 3.00
CA ARG A 371 -4.08 19.06 3.31
C ARG A 371 -2.67 19.50 3.71
N LEU A 372 -1.90 18.62 4.31
CA LEU A 372 -0.50 18.85 4.69
C LEU A 372 0.50 18.50 3.58
N GLY A 373 0.03 18.06 2.40
CA GLY A 373 0.90 17.64 1.30
C GLY A 373 1.64 16.32 1.53
N LEU A 374 1.30 15.56 2.58
CA LEU A 374 2.02 14.34 2.98
C LEU A 374 1.61 13.10 2.17
N ARG A 375 0.60 13.21 1.31
CA ARG A 375 0.20 12.08 0.44
C ARG A 375 1.14 11.85 -0.74
N GLN A 376 1.97 12.83 -1.10
CA GLN A 376 2.89 12.71 -2.23
C GLN A 376 4.04 11.72 -1.98
N SER A 377 4.38 11.49 -0.71
CA SER A 377 5.42 10.57 -0.22
C SER A 377 4.86 9.19 0.16
N MET A 378 3.81 8.73 -0.53
CA MET A 378 3.14 7.45 -0.27
C MET A 378 3.19 6.55 -1.51
N LYS A 379 3.52 5.27 -1.31
CA LYS A 379 3.56 4.23 -2.34
C LYS A 379 2.49 3.18 -2.08
N SER A 380 1.91 2.64 -3.15
CA SER A 380 0.94 1.54 -3.07
C SER A 380 1.64 0.21 -2.78
N ILE A 381 1.08 -0.62 -1.89
CA ILE A 381 1.63 -1.97 -1.61
C ILE A 381 1.56 -2.92 -2.80
N GLY A 382 0.59 -2.69 -3.69
CA GLY A 382 0.41 -3.45 -4.92
C GLY A 382 -0.46 -4.68 -4.70
N ASP A 383 -0.04 -5.58 -3.81
CA ASP A 383 -0.79 -6.78 -3.43
C ASP A 383 -0.71 -7.03 -1.91
N TYR A 384 -1.75 -7.67 -1.39
CA TYR A 384 -1.81 -8.18 -0.02
C TYR A 384 -1.64 -9.70 -0.11
N VAL A 385 -0.51 -10.21 0.38
CA VAL A 385 -0.09 -11.61 0.16
C VAL A 385 -0.07 -12.37 1.49
N ILE A 386 -0.69 -13.55 1.50
CA ILE A 386 -0.61 -14.53 2.59
C ILE A 386 0.21 -15.73 2.12
N ILE A 387 1.23 -16.11 2.89
CA ILE A 387 2.05 -17.32 2.69
C ILE A 387 1.48 -18.42 3.60
N GLU A 388 0.99 -19.51 3.00
CA GLU A 388 0.55 -20.71 3.73
C GLU A 388 1.75 -21.53 4.23
N ARG A 389 1.54 -22.42 5.20
CA ARG A 389 2.61 -23.29 5.75
C ARG A 389 3.33 -24.14 4.69
N GLY A 390 2.62 -24.48 3.61
CA GLY A 390 3.19 -25.22 2.47
C GLY A 390 4.01 -24.38 1.49
N GLY A 391 4.13 -23.07 1.70
CA GLY A 391 4.79 -22.12 0.80
C GLY A 391 3.91 -21.59 -0.34
N GLU A 392 2.65 -22.05 -0.45
CA GLU A 392 1.68 -21.48 -1.39
C GLU A 392 1.31 -20.05 -1.00
N GLN A 393 1.05 -19.20 -2.01
CA GLN A 393 0.71 -17.78 -1.80
C GLN A 393 -0.72 -17.48 -2.23
N ILE A 394 -1.43 -16.72 -1.40
CA ILE A 394 -2.75 -16.15 -1.71
C ILE A 394 -2.60 -14.64 -1.84
N GLY A 395 -2.82 -14.11 -3.05
CA GLY A 395 -2.85 -12.67 -3.33
C GLY A 395 -4.28 -12.12 -3.40
N PHE A 396 -4.46 -10.83 -3.12
CA PHE A 396 -5.76 -10.15 -3.06
C PHE A 396 -5.86 -8.95 -4.03
N ALA A 397 -4.81 -8.63 -4.81
CA ALA A 397 -4.76 -7.49 -5.73
C ALA A 397 -5.82 -7.53 -6.86
N GLU A 398 -6.21 -8.73 -7.30
CA GLU A 398 -7.19 -8.91 -8.37
C GLU A 398 -8.64 -9.03 -7.88
N LEU A 399 -8.87 -8.92 -6.57
CA LEU A 399 -10.21 -9.00 -6.01
C LEU A 399 -11.05 -7.78 -6.38
N ASP A 400 -12.33 -8.03 -6.59
CA ASP A 400 -13.30 -6.96 -6.79
C ASP A 400 -13.46 -6.17 -5.50
N THR A 401 -13.49 -4.84 -5.61
CA THR A 401 -13.73 -3.96 -4.46
C THR A 401 -15.22 -3.71 -4.24
N ALA A 402 -16.07 -4.01 -5.22
CA ALA A 402 -17.51 -3.87 -5.06
C ALA A 402 -18.06 -4.97 -4.12
N PRO A 403 -18.89 -4.61 -3.12
CA PRO A 403 -19.54 -5.57 -2.23
C PRO A 403 -20.30 -6.65 -3.01
N LEU A 404 -20.35 -7.89 -2.50
CA LEU A 404 -20.91 -9.10 -3.14
C LEU A 404 -20.11 -9.60 -4.36
N LEU A 405 -19.66 -8.71 -5.24
CA LEU A 405 -18.76 -9.08 -6.34
C LEU A 405 -17.38 -9.52 -5.83
N ASN A 406 -16.95 -8.94 -4.70
CA ASN A 406 -15.79 -9.36 -3.94
C ASN A 406 -15.85 -10.86 -3.57
N MET A 407 -17.00 -11.36 -3.13
CA MET A 407 -17.21 -12.77 -2.78
C MET A 407 -17.01 -13.70 -3.99
N PHE A 408 -17.53 -13.32 -5.16
CA PHE A 408 -17.29 -14.08 -6.40
C PHE A 408 -15.81 -14.08 -6.82
N SER A 409 -15.13 -12.94 -6.67
CA SER A 409 -13.70 -12.86 -6.96
C SER A 409 -12.85 -13.70 -5.99
N MET A 410 -13.21 -13.75 -4.71
CA MET A 410 -12.55 -14.58 -3.70
C MET A 410 -12.70 -16.08 -4.00
N ALA A 411 -13.89 -16.51 -4.42
CA ALA A 411 -14.11 -17.88 -4.86
C ALA A 411 -13.28 -18.23 -6.10
N ARG A 412 -13.22 -17.31 -7.08
CA ARG A 412 -12.39 -17.47 -8.29
C ARG A 412 -10.89 -17.52 -7.97
N ALA A 413 -10.45 -16.80 -6.94
CA ALA A 413 -9.08 -16.82 -6.43
C ALA A 413 -8.75 -18.08 -5.61
N GLY A 414 -9.70 -19.00 -5.43
CA GLY A 414 -9.48 -20.26 -4.71
C GLY A 414 -9.40 -20.11 -3.18
N ILE A 415 -9.90 -18.99 -2.63
CA ILE A 415 -9.99 -18.76 -1.18
C ILE A 415 -11.07 -19.65 -0.56
N PHE A 416 -12.17 -19.89 -1.29
CA PHE A 416 -13.20 -20.86 -0.92
C PHE A 416 -13.89 -21.42 -2.17
N SER A 417 -14.52 -22.59 -2.06
CA SER A 417 -15.38 -23.13 -3.11
C SER A 417 -16.85 -22.80 -2.84
N TRP A 418 -17.58 -22.39 -3.89
CA TRP A 418 -19.03 -22.24 -3.80
C TRP A 418 -19.72 -23.54 -3.41
N ARG A 419 -19.14 -24.69 -3.78
CA ARG A 419 -19.62 -26.00 -3.39
C ARG A 419 -19.55 -26.18 -1.87
N ASP A 420 -18.40 -25.88 -1.27
CA ASP A 420 -18.20 -26.03 0.19
C ASP A 420 -19.14 -25.13 0.98
N VAL A 421 -19.38 -23.91 0.47
CA VAL A 421 -20.33 -22.98 1.07
C VAL A 421 -21.75 -23.51 0.92
N LEU A 422 -22.19 -23.90 -0.29
CA LEU A 422 -23.58 -24.30 -0.56
C LEU A 422 -23.97 -25.67 0.02
N GLU A 423 -23.03 -26.62 0.10
CA GLU A 423 -23.28 -27.96 0.67
C GLU A 423 -23.33 -27.93 2.21
N SER A 424 -22.68 -26.96 2.85
CA SER A 424 -22.71 -26.79 4.31
C SER A 424 -23.80 -25.83 4.74
N ARG A 425 -24.96 -26.37 5.14
CA ARG A 425 -26.07 -25.56 5.71
C ARG A 425 -25.62 -24.60 6.82
N PRO A 426 -24.84 -25.00 7.83
CA PRO A 426 -24.38 -24.08 8.87
C PRO A 426 -23.50 -22.94 8.34
N THR A 427 -22.74 -23.17 7.26
CA THR A 427 -21.95 -22.11 6.63
C THR A 427 -22.86 -21.10 5.95
N LEU A 428 -23.78 -21.57 5.09
CA LEU A 428 -24.77 -20.70 4.44
C LEU A 428 -25.58 -19.90 5.44
N ASP A 429 -26.07 -20.57 6.48
CA ASP A 429 -26.89 -19.94 7.49
C ASP A 429 -26.09 -18.80 8.11
N ASN A 430 -24.82 -18.96 8.46
CA ASN A 430 -24.10 -17.91 9.19
C ASN A 430 -23.45 -16.80 8.33
N MET A 431 -23.24 -17.01 7.02
CA MET A 431 -22.51 -16.03 6.18
C MET A 431 -23.23 -14.69 5.99
N ASP A 432 -24.57 -14.64 6.09
CA ASP A 432 -25.31 -13.38 5.94
C ASP A 432 -25.07 -12.38 7.09
N ALA A 433 -24.51 -12.83 8.22
CA ALA A 433 -24.13 -11.97 9.34
C ALA A 433 -23.19 -10.82 8.90
N PHE A 434 -22.28 -11.08 7.96
CA PHE A 434 -21.34 -10.08 7.45
C PHE A 434 -22.01 -8.99 6.61
N LEU A 435 -23.14 -9.28 5.97
CA LEU A 435 -23.89 -8.33 5.12
C LEU A 435 -24.92 -7.49 5.91
N ARG A 436 -25.13 -7.85 7.18
CA ARG A 436 -26.18 -7.30 8.07
C ARG A 436 -25.64 -6.41 9.18
N TYR A 437 -24.42 -5.88 9.03
CA TYR A 437 -23.85 -5.00 10.04
C TYR A 437 -24.82 -3.86 10.39
N ASP A 438 -25.10 -3.72 11.69
CA ASP A 438 -25.85 -2.61 12.27
C ASP A 438 -25.19 -2.23 13.61
N PRO A 439 -24.98 -0.94 13.88
CA PRO A 439 -24.22 -0.49 15.05
C PRO A 439 -24.87 -0.84 16.38
N VAL A 440 -26.17 -1.17 16.41
CA VAL A 440 -26.90 -1.54 17.63
C VAL A 440 -27.17 -3.04 17.67
N ALA A 441 -27.72 -3.60 16.58
CA ALA A 441 -28.12 -5.01 16.56
C ALA A 441 -26.92 -5.96 16.51
N THR A 442 -25.83 -5.60 15.83
CA THR A 442 -24.66 -6.47 15.71
C THR A 442 -23.96 -6.68 17.07
N PRO A 443 -23.61 -5.64 17.86
CA PRO A 443 -23.06 -5.86 19.20
C PRO A 443 -24.00 -6.66 20.11
N ALA A 444 -25.31 -6.35 20.09
CA ALA A 444 -26.28 -7.07 20.91
C ALA A 444 -26.37 -8.57 20.59
N ALA A 445 -26.13 -8.96 19.35
CA ALA A 445 -26.21 -10.36 18.90
C ALA A 445 -24.88 -11.12 18.97
N TYR A 446 -23.74 -10.44 18.78
CA TYR A 446 -22.45 -11.09 18.51
C TYR A 446 -21.31 -10.67 19.44
N ASP A 447 -21.48 -9.67 20.31
CA ASP A 447 -20.36 -9.22 21.16
C ASP A 447 -19.99 -10.27 22.23
N GLY A 448 -20.95 -11.11 22.64
CA GLY A 448 -20.72 -12.23 23.55
C GLY A 448 -20.17 -13.50 22.89
N VAL A 449 -19.87 -13.47 21.59
CA VAL A 449 -19.41 -14.63 20.81
C VAL A 449 -18.01 -14.36 20.28
N SER A 450 -17.08 -15.30 20.45
CA SER A 450 -15.75 -15.20 19.87
C SER A 450 -15.75 -15.56 18.37
N PHE A 451 -14.76 -15.06 17.62
CA PHE A 451 -14.59 -15.50 16.23
C PHE A 451 -14.38 -17.01 16.12
N ALA A 452 -13.61 -17.63 17.03
CA ALA A 452 -13.39 -19.07 17.05
C ALA A 452 -14.73 -19.84 17.19
N GLU A 453 -15.57 -19.46 18.17
CA GLU A 453 -16.88 -20.08 18.38
C GLU A 453 -17.79 -19.93 17.15
N PHE A 454 -17.80 -18.74 16.54
CA PHE A 454 -18.54 -18.50 15.30
C PHE A 454 -18.00 -19.38 14.15
N ALA A 455 -16.68 -19.44 13.98
CA ALA A 455 -16.03 -20.17 12.89
C ALA A 455 -16.31 -21.68 12.98
N ASP A 456 -16.26 -22.24 14.19
CA ASP A 456 -16.55 -23.65 14.47
C ASP A 456 -18.02 -23.96 14.16
N LYS A 457 -18.95 -23.14 14.66
CA LYS A 457 -20.38 -23.34 14.44
C LYS A 457 -20.78 -23.14 12.98
N ALA A 458 -20.19 -22.16 12.31
CA ALA A 458 -20.40 -21.92 10.89
C ALA A 458 -19.66 -22.95 10.01
N ARG A 459 -18.79 -23.79 10.59
CA ARG A 459 -17.93 -24.75 9.86
C ARG A 459 -17.21 -24.07 8.69
N LEU A 460 -16.55 -22.94 8.96
CA LEU A 460 -15.89 -22.16 7.91
C LEU A 460 -14.82 -23.01 7.20
N PRO A 461 -14.77 -23.00 5.85
CA PRO A 461 -13.70 -23.65 5.09
C PRO A 461 -12.31 -23.19 5.55
N ARG A 462 -11.32 -24.08 5.54
CA ARG A 462 -9.96 -23.84 6.10
C ARG A 462 -9.36 -22.50 5.66
N ARG A 463 -9.29 -22.27 4.33
CA ARG A 463 -8.71 -21.04 3.76
C ARG A 463 -9.52 -19.79 4.09
N LEU A 464 -10.84 -19.92 4.23
CA LEU A 464 -11.68 -18.80 4.65
C LEU A 464 -11.45 -18.45 6.12
N ARG A 465 -11.40 -19.46 7.02
CA ARG A 465 -11.01 -19.26 8.42
C ARG A 465 -9.62 -18.66 8.53
N LEU A 466 -8.66 -19.09 7.72
CA LEU A 466 -7.32 -18.52 7.68
C LEU A 466 -7.33 -17.03 7.28
N ALA A 467 -8.07 -16.66 6.24
CA ALA A 467 -8.21 -15.25 5.84
C ALA A 467 -8.84 -14.40 6.95
N PHE A 468 -9.89 -14.89 7.62
CA PHE A 468 -10.49 -14.17 8.75
C PHE A 468 -9.61 -14.16 10.00
N SER A 469 -8.85 -15.22 10.30
CA SER A 469 -8.02 -15.30 11.49
C SER A 469 -6.78 -14.41 11.37
N THR A 470 -6.14 -14.37 10.19
CA THR A 470 -5.06 -13.41 9.90
C THR A 470 -5.56 -11.97 10.01
N PHE A 471 -6.76 -11.71 9.48
CA PHE A 471 -7.40 -10.40 9.60
C PHE A 471 -7.76 -10.04 11.06
N ALA A 472 -8.31 -10.97 11.84
CA ALA A 472 -8.63 -10.78 13.25
C ALA A 472 -7.38 -10.43 14.07
N ARG A 473 -6.27 -11.14 13.84
CA ARG A 473 -5.01 -10.89 14.54
C ARG A 473 -4.42 -9.52 14.22
N ALA A 474 -4.65 -8.97 13.04
CA ALA A 474 -4.27 -7.58 12.72
C ALA A 474 -4.97 -6.53 13.64
N PHE A 475 -6.00 -6.92 14.41
CA PHE A 475 -6.61 -6.11 15.47
C PHE A 475 -6.12 -6.47 16.88
N PHE A 476 -4.96 -7.13 16.98
CA PHE A 476 -4.28 -7.49 18.22
C PHE A 476 -5.08 -8.44 19.15
N ALA A 477 -5.89 -9.30 18.53
CA ALA A 477 -6.69 -10.29 19.23
C ALA A 477 -6.62 -11.65 18.52
N ASP A 478 -6.38 -12.70 19.29
CA ASP A 478 -6.52 -14.07 18.82
C ASP A 478 -7.99 -14.42 18.53
N GLU A 479 -8.23 -15.43 17.69
CA GLU A 479 -9.58 -15.86 17.31
C GLU A 479 -10.47 -16.24 18.51
N GLN A 480 -9.87 -16.73 19.60
CA GLN A 480 -10.60 -17.08 20.82
C GLN A 480 -11.08 -15.86 21.62
N ARG A 481 -10.40 -14.72 21.46
CA ARG A 481 -10.72 -13.48 22.20
C ARG A 481 -11.45 -12.46 21.35
N MET A 482 -11.25 -12.46 20.04
CA MET A 482 -11.84 -11.48 19.14
C MET A 482 -13.37 -11.52 19.19
N SER A 483 -14.00 -10.39 19.52
CA SER A 483 -15.45 -10.23 19.48
C SER A 483 -15.95 -10.37 18.03
N MET A 484 -16.93 -11.26 17.82
CA MET A 484 -17.52 -11.44 16.49
C MET A 484 -18.24 -10.18 16.02
N ALA A 485 -18.80 -9.37 16.94
CA ALA A 485 -19.40 -8.08 16.58
C ALA A 485 -18.35 -7.10 16.02
N GLU A 486 -17.17 -7.03 16.63
CA GLU A 486 -16.07 -6.19 16.15
C GLU A 486 -15.49 -6.71 14.84
N LEU A 487 -15.44 -8.04 14.65
CA LEU A 487 -15.02 -8.62 13.38
C LEU A 487 -16.00 -8.30 12.25
N ILE A 488 -17.32 -8.40 12.48
CA ILE A 488 -18.34 -8.00 11.50
C ILE A 488 -18.22 -6.50 11.20
N LYS A 489 -18.04 -5.64 12.21
CA LYS A 489 -17.81 -4.20 12.03
C LYS A 489 -16.59 -3.93 11.15
N SER A 490 -15.48 -4.60 11.43
CA SER A 490 -14.24 -4.45 10.66
C SER A 490 -14.42 -4.92 9.21
N PHE A 491 -15.11 -6.04 8.99
CA PHE A 491 -15.40 -6.53 7.64
C PHE A 491 -16.29 -5.57 6.85
N HIS A 492 -17.32 -5.02 7.50
CA HIS A 492 -18.16 -3.98 6.91
C HIS A 492 -17.32 -2.76 6.51
N PHE A 493 -16.50 -2.24 7.43
CA PHE A 493 -15.65 -1.07 7.21
C PHE A 493 -14.65 -1.26 6.06
N TYR A 494 -13.89 -2.37 6.07
CA TYR A 494 -12.81 -2.60 5.10
C TYR A 494 -13.28 -3.14 3.73
N TYR A 495 -14.37 -3.92 3.67
CA TYR A 495 -14.74 -4.65 2.45
C TYR A 495 -16.10 -4.32 1.85
N LEU A 496 -17.09 -3.90 2.66
CA LEU A 496 -18.48 -3.83 2.19
C LEU A 496 -19.03 -2.40 2.09
N SER A 497 -18.30 -1.42 2.58
CA SER A 497 -18.78 -0.04 2.72
C SER A 497 -17.87 1.00 2.06
N ASN A 498 -16.93 0.56 1.23
CA ASN A 498 -16.07 1.40 0.39
C ASN A 498 -15.73 0.68 -0.93
N ASP A 499 -15.18 1.41 -1.90
CA ASP A 499 -14.77 0.90 -3.22
C ASP A 499 -13.24 0.82 -3.39
N ALA A 500 -12.47 1.11 -2.35
CA ALA A 500 -11.02 1.05 -2.33
C ALA A 500 -10.47 -0.35 -2.02
N GLY A 501 -11.24 -1.19 -1.31
CA GLY A 501 -10.84 -2.52 -0.88
C GLY A 501 -9.66 -2.50 0.11
N LEU A 502 -8.87 -3.58 0.09
CA LEU A 502 -7.74 -3.77 1.02
C LEU A 502 -6.41 -3.19 0.56
N ILE A 503 -6.32 -2.66 -0.67
CA ILE A 503 -5.06 -2.05 -1.11
C ILE A 503 -4.82 -0.78 -0.30
N TYR A 504 -3.70 -0.76 0.38
CA TYR A 504 -3.25 0.38 1.16
C TYR A 504 -1.95 0.95 0.58
N ASP A 505 -1.65 2.16 1.03
CA ASP A 505 -0.40 2.82 0.75
C ASP A 505 0.48 2.82 2.00
N TYR A 506 1.77 3.11 1.84
CA TYR A 506 2.77 3.22 2.90
C TYR A 506 3.75 4.36 2.57
N PRO A 507 4.38 5.01 3.56
CA PRO A 507 5.36 6.07 3.32
C PRO A 507 6.56 5.58 2.49
N ASP A 508 7.11 6.43 1.64
CA ASP A 508 8.22 6.06 0.76
C ASP A 508 9.62 6.22 1.36
N ASP A 509 9.70 6.65 2.62
CA ASP A 509 10.89 6.76 3.47
C ASP A 509 10.47 6.49 4.95
N ASP A 510 11.40 6.62 5.89
CA ASP A 510 11.14 6.48 7.33
C ASP A 510 10.07 7.46 7.85
N TYR A 511 9.33 7.06 8.90
CA TYR A 511 8.19 7.80 9.44
C TYR A 511 8.59 9.14 10.01
N GLU A 512 9.80 9.24 10.57
CA GLU A 512 10.33 10.49 11.07
C GLU A 512 10.44 11.52 9.93
N ARG A 513 11.01 11.14 8.78
CA ARG A 513 11.17 12.03 7.63
C ARG A 513 9.88 12.27 6.85
N ALA A 514 9.12 11.21 6.61
CA ALA A 514 7.96 11.22 5.72
C ALA A 514 6.69 11.76 6.40
N LEU A 515 6.58 11.64 7.73
CA LEU A 515 5.36 11.99 8.47
C LEU A 515 5.63 12.88 9.68
N LEU A 516 6.42 12.43 10.66
CA LEU A 516 6.43 13.03 12.00
C LEU A 516 7.11 14.40 12.04
N ARG A 517 8.24 14.59 11.34
CA ARG A 517 8.88 15.90 11.23
C ARG A 517 7.96 16.94 10.55
N PRO A 518 7.38 16.68 9.36
CA PRO A 518 6.40 17.59 8.78
C PRO A 518 5.20 17.88 9.69
N LEU A 519 4.72 16.89 10.45
CA LEU A 519 3.63 17.10 11.41
C LEU A 519 4.06 18.03 12.56
N ARG A 520 5.28 17.88 13.11
CA ARG A 520 5.80 18.80 14.13
C ARG A 520 5.96 20.22 13.60
N GLU A 521 6.48 20.38 12.38
CA GLU A 521 6.61 21.67 11.70
C GLU A 521 5.23 22.32 11.52
N HIS A 522 4.23 21.56 11.06
CA HIS A 522 2.86 22.04 10.92
C HIS A 522 2.25 22.47 12.26
N LEU A 523 2.39 21.66 13.32
CA LEU A 523 1.89 22.01 14.66
C LEU A 523 2.51 23.32 15.17
N ALA A 524 3.80 23.52 14.95
CA ALA A 524 4.48 24.77 15.29
C ALA A 524 3.95 25.96 14.44
N GLN A 525 3.73 25.76 13.14
CA GLN A 525 3.19 26.79 12.25
C GLN A 525 1.78 27.26 12.65
N VAL A 526 0.93 26.36 13.13
CA VAL A 526 -0.42 26.71 13.61
C VAL A 526 -0.45 27.16 15.07
N GLY A 527 0.71 27.29 15.74
CA GLY A 527 0.84 27.85 17.09
C GLY A 527 0.54 26.88 18.23
N VAL A 528 0.64 25.56 18.01
CA VAL A 528 0.51 24.57 19.10
C VAL A 528 1.77 24.59 19.97
N THR A 529 1.60 24.70 21.28
CA THR A 529 2.69 24.49 22.24
C THR A 529 2.89 22.98 22.45
N LEU A 530 3.91 22.40 21.83
CA LEU A 530 4.25 20.98 21.96
C LEU A 530 5.22 20.77 23.14
N ARG A 531 4.85 19.91 24.09
CA ARG A 531 5.70 19.47 25.21
C ARG A 531 5.91 17.96 25.13
N LEU A 532 7.09 17.53 24.68
CA LEU A 532 7.54 16.13 24.68
C LEU A 532 8.13 15.79 26.05
N GLY A 533 8.19 14.50 26.39
CA GLY A 533 8.63 14.04 27.72
C GLY A 533 7.67 14.41 28.87
N ALA A 534 6.49 14.95 28.55
CA ALA A 534 5.52 15.49 29.49
C ALA A 534 4.37 14.51 29.70
N GLY A 535 4.59 13.51 30.57
CA GLY A 535 3.55 12.57 31.00
C GLY A 535 2.53 13.24 31.93
N VAL A 536 1.24 12.97 31.71
CA VAL A 536 0.15 13.46 32.57
C VAL A 536 -0.26 12.38 33.57
N GLY A 537 -0.38 12.76 34.84
CA GLY A 537 -0.81 11.84 35.92
C GLY A 537 -2.26 12.03 36.36
N VAL A 538 -2.73 13.28 36.44
CA VAL A 538 -3.99 13.63 37.11
C VAL A 538 -4.75 14.70 36.34
N ILE A 539 -6.08 14.51 36.25
CA ILE A 539 -7.06 15.53 35.86
C ILE A 539 -7.98 15.79 37.05
N ALA A 540 -8.18 17.05 37.41
CA ALA A 540 -9.08 17.45 38.50
C ALA A 540 -9.98 18.62 38.07
N PRO A 541 -11.15 18.82 38.71
CA PRO A 541 -11.92 20.06 38.55
C PRO A 541 -11.09 21.26 39.01
N ALA A 542 -11.24 22.41 38.34
CA ALA A 542 -10.63 23.66 38.83
C ALA A 542 -11.42 24.32 39.98
N SER A 543 -12.67 23.89 40.20
CA SER A 543 -13.53 24.33 41.30
C SER A 543 -14.23 23.14 41.97
N ASP A 544 -14.29 23.15 43.30
CA ASP A 544 -14.94 22.10 44.09
C ASP A 544 -16.48 22.26 44.13
N ASP A 545 -16.97 23.50 44.03
CA ASP A 545 -18.40 23.86 44.06
C ASP A 545 -19.08 23.77 42.68
N GLY A 546 -18.28 23.65 41.62
CA GLY A 546 -18.76 23.48 40.26
C GLY A 546 -19.27 24.72 39.56
N GLY A 547 -18.92 25.91 40.07
CA GLY A 547 -19.16 27.17 39.37
C GLY A 547 -18.27 27.39 38.13
N ASP A 548 -17.29 26.51 37.92
CA ASP A 548 -16.30 26.62 36.84
C ASP A 548 -16.05 25.26 36.16
N ASP A 549 -16.28 25.23 34.84
CA ASP A 549 -16.10 24.06 33.97
C ASP A 549 -14.62 23.78 33.63
N ALA A 550 -13.69 24.65 34.04
CA ALA A 550 -12.27 24.45 33.78
C ALA A 550 -11.71 23.22 34.52
N LEU A 551 -10.64 22.66 33.96
CA LEU A 551 -9.96 21.48 34.47
C LEU A 551 -8.49 21.80 34.78
N LEU A 552 -7.96 21.15 35.80
CA LEU A 552 -6.54 21.13 36.13
C LEU A 552 -5.91 19.86 35.54
N VAL A 553 -4.87 20.01 34.75
CA VAL A 553 -4.02 18.92 34.25
C VAL A 553 -2.68 19.03 34.97
N ASP A 554 -2.41 18.11 35.90
CA ASP A 554 -1.28 18.17 36.83
C ASP A 554 -1.12 19.54 37.51
N GLY A 555 -2.24 20.17 37.87
CA GLY A 555 -2.29 21.49 38.52
C GLY A 555 -2.28 22.69 37.56
N GLU A 556 -2.01 22.51 36.27
CA GLU A 556 -2.13 23.58 35.27
C GLU A 556 -3.56 23.70 34.77
N ARG A 557 -4.10 24.92 34.77
CA ARG A 557 -5.50 25.20 34.40
C ARG A 557 -5.74 25.29 32.89
N PHE A 558 -6.74 24.56 32.39
CA PHE A 558 -7.24 24.60 31.02
C PHE A 558 -8.76 24.73 30.98
N ASP A 559 -9.28 25.39 29.94
CA ASP A 559 -10.73 25.59 29.77
C ASP A 559 -11.42 24.35 29.19
N ASP A 560 -10.70 23.56 28.38
CA ASP A 560 -11.11 22.22 27.95
C ASP A 560 -9.89 21.29 27.85
N VAL A 561 -10.15 19.99 27.90
CA VAL A 561 -9.15 18.92 27.83
C VAL A 561 -9.61 17.87 26.82
N VAL A 562 -8.71 17.51 25.91
CA VAL A 562 -8.87 16.35 25.03
C VAL A 562 -7.91 15.25 25.50
N LEU A 563 -8.46 14.18 26.07
CA LEU A 563 -7.70 12.98 26.46
C LEU A 563 -7.53 12.08 25.24
N ALA A 564 -6.34 12.12 24.62
CA ALA A 564 -6.01 11.49 23.34
C ALA A 564 -4.92 10.40 23.43
N CYS A 565 -4.59 9.94 24.64
CA CYS A 565 -3.61 8.89 24.89
C CYS A 565 -4.18 7.48 24.64
N ASP A 566 -3.32 6.46 24.69
CA ASP A 566 -3.75 5.07 24.57
C ASP A 566 -4.58 4.59 25.78
N VAL A 567 -5.12 3.37 25.69
CA VAL A 567 -5.97 2.78 26.73
C VAL A 567 -5.28 2.61 28.08
N VAL A 568 -3.94 2.42 28.08
CA VAL A 568 -3.16 2.25 29.32
C VAL A 568 -2.98 3.61 29.98
N GLY A 569 -2.57 4.62 29.20
CA GLY A 569 -2.44 5.99 29.69
C GLY A 569 -3.77 6.58 30.16
N ALA A 570 -4.85 6.37 29.41
CA ALA A 570 -6.18 6.90 29.74
C ALA A 570 -6.70 6.29 31.06
N ARG A 571 -6.48 4.98 31.24
CA ARG A 571 -6.81 4.28 32.48
C ARG A 571 -5.96 4.76 33.65
N ALA A 572 -4.64 4.90 33.47
CA ALA A 572 -3.74 5.36 34.52
C ALA A 572 -4.10 6.78 35.00
N ILE A 573 -4.40 7.70 34.07
CA ILE A 573 -4.88 9.04 34.40
C ILE A 573 -6.21 8.98 35.16
N ALA A 574 -7.14 8.11 34.75
CA ALA A 574 -8.40 7.89 35.46
C ALA A 574 -8.22 7.26 36.86
N GLU A 575 -7.17 6.47 37.08
CA GLU A 575 -6.83 5.95 38.40
C GLU A 575 -6.27 7.06 39.30
N GLY A 576 -5.43 7.96 38.76
CA GLY A 576 -4.90 9.14 39.46
C GLY A 576 -5.92 10.26 39.71
N SER A 577 -6.98 10.34 38.92
CA SER A 577 -7.98 11.43 38.93
C SER A 577 -9.14 11.19 39.91
N SER A 578 -8.83 10.85 41.16
CA SER A 578 -9.84 10.53 42.19
C SER A 578 -10.80 11.69 42.50
N ALA A 579 -10.37 12.93 42.31
CA ALA A 579 -11.18 14.14 42.47
C ALA A 579 -12.43 14.16 41.54
N LEU A 580 -12.38 13.47 40.40
CA LEU A 580 -13.53 13.34 39.50
C LEU A 580 -14.57 12.33 39.98
N ALA A 581 -14.22 11.42 40.90
CA ALA A 581 -15.04 10.27 41.26
C ALA A 581 -16.37 10.65 41.93
N GLY A 582 -16.37 11.69 42.76
CA GLY A 582 -17.56 12.12 43.50
C GLY A 582 -18.62 12.76 42.60
N ARG A 583 -18.19 13.52 41.58
CA ARG A 583 -19.09 14.33 40.74
C ARG A 583 -19.37 13.71 39.37
N TYR A 584 -18.41 12.97 38.82
CA TYR A 584 -18.46 12.43 37.45
C TYR A 584 -18.13 10.94 37.42
N PRO A 585 -18.91 10.09 38.12
CA PRO A 585 -18.60 8.68 38.27
C PRO A 585 -18.66 7.89 36.96
N ARG A 586 -19.44 8.34 35.96
CA ARG A 586 -19.59 7.57 34.70
C ARG A 586 -18.37 7.66 33.82
N ALA A 587 -17.83 8.85 33.57
CA ALA A 587 -16.57 9.03 32.82
C ALA A 587 -15.44 8.21 33.45
N LEU A 588 -15.30 8.32 34.77
CA LEU A 588 -14.22 7.65 35.50
C LEU A 588 -14.36 6.12 35.47
N ALA A 589 -15.58 5.60 35.65
CA ALA A 589 -15.85 4.17 35.56
C ALA A 589 -15.57 3.63 34.15
N ALA A 590 -15.97 4.36 33.10
CA ALA A 590 -15.73 3.97 31.72
C ALA A 590 -14.22 3.94 31.38
N LEU A 591 -13.46 4.96 31.77
CA LEU A 591 -12.01 5.00 31.55
C LEU A 591 -11.27 3.90 32.32
N ARG A 592 -11.68 3.61 33.56
CA ARG A 592 -11.11 2.51 34.37
C ARG A 592 -11.44 1.13 33.83
N ALA A 593 -12.54 0.99 33.08
CA ALA A 593 -12.94 -0.26 32.45
C ALA A 593 -12.15 -0.57 31.17
N LEU A 594 -11.39 0.39 30.62
CA LEU A 594 -10.54 0.17 29.45
C LEU A 594 -9.52 -0.92 29.73
N ARG A 595 -9.32 -1.81 28.75
CA ARG A 595 -8.28 -2.83 28.80
C ARG A 595 -7.42 -2.81 27.55
N PRO A 596 -6.11 -3.04 27.68
CA PRO A 596 -5.25 -3.29 26.54
C PRO A 596 -5.60 -4.63 25.87
N SER A 597 -5.27 -4.72 24.59
CA SER A 597 -5.29 -5.94 23.79
C SER A 597 -4.32 -7.00 24.33
N GLN A 598 -4.18 -8.12 23.61
CA GLN A 598 -3.03 -9.00 23.81
C GLN A 598 -1.72 -8.24 23.59
N ARG A 599 -0.63 -8.77 24.17
CA ARG A 599 0.73 -8.33 23.84
C ARG A 599 0.95 -8.51 22.33
N TYR A 600 1.68 -7.59 21.73
CA TYR A 600 2.20 -7.72 20.37
C TYR A 600 3.72 -7.57 20.40
N ALA A 601 4.37 -8.15 19.39
CA ALA A 601 5.80 -8.11 19.23
C ALA A 601 6.20 -7.62 17.82
N VAL A 602 7.25 -6.79 17.76
CA VAL A 602 7.92 -6.42 16.52
C VAL A 602 9.42 -6.61 16.73
N LEU A 603 9.99 -7.58 16.03
CA LEU A 603 11.42 -7.83 16.03
C LEU A 603 12.03 -7.25 14.75
N ARG A 604 12.79 -6.17 14.87
CA ARG A 604 13.59 -5.63 13.76
C ARG A 604 14.95 -6.31 13.76
N VAL A 605 15.29 -6.94 12.63
CA VAL A 605 16.51 -7.74 12.45
C VAL A 605 17.37 -7.12 11.37
N PHE A 606 18.65 -6.96 11.67
CA PHE A 606 19.69 -6.53 10.74
C PHE A 606 20.58 -7.74 10.48
N SER A 607 20.52 -8.31 9.27
CA SER A 607 21.26 -9.53 8.95
C SER A 607 22.03 -9.42 7.64
N ASP A 608 22.92 -10.38 7.43
CA ASP A 608 23.65 -10.56 6.18
C ASP A 608 22.84 -11.28 5.09
N ALA A 609 21.57 -11.63 5.35
CA ALA A 609 20.73 -12.35 4.40
C ALA A 609 20.44 -11.54 3.14
N GLU A 610 20.45 -12.22 1.99
CA GLU A 610 20.06 -11.65 0.71
C GLU A 610 18.64 -12.13 0.33
N LEU A 611 17.67 -11.22 0.43
CA LEU A 611 16.29 -11.51 0.05
C LEU A 611 16.07 -11.32 -1.46
N PRO A 612 15.34 -12.23 -2.14
CA PRO A 612 15.05 -12.13 -3.58
C PRO A 612 14.43 -10.79 -3.97
N ALA A 613 14.94 -10.15 -5.03
CA ALA A 613 14.52 -8.81 -5.44
C ALA A 613 13.02 -8.70 -5.76
N ASP A 614 12.38 -9.81 -6.13
CA ASP A 614 10.94 -9.92 -6.45
C ASP A 614 10.06 -10.26 -5.24
N MET A 615 10.62 -10.51 -4.05
CA MET A 615 9.84 -10.73 -2.84
C MET A 615 8.94 -9.52 -2.55
N PRO A 616 7.67 -9.70 -2.14
CA PRO A 616 6.84 -8.57 -1.73
C PRO A 616 7.44 -7.83 -0.53
N LEU A 617 7.21 -6.51 -0.46
CA LEU A 617 7.66 -5.69 0.66
C LEU A 617 7.13 -6.18 2.00
N PHE A 618 5.86 -6.56 2.03
CA PHE A 618 5.15 -7.00 3.22
C PHE A 618 4.38 -8.26 2.88
N VAL A 619 4.57 -9.31 3.68
CA VAL A 619 3.88 -10.60 3.53
C VAL A 619 3.29 -11.02 4.87
N ILE A 620 2.11 -11.63 4.84
CA ILE A 620 1.47 -12.22 5.99
C ILE A 620 1.71 -13.72 5.96
N THR A 621 1.84 -14.34 7.13
CA THR A 621 2.11 -15.76 7.26
C THR A 621 0.94 -16.50 7.92
N GLU A 622 0.72 -17.75 7.52
CA GLU A 622 -0.07 -18.68 8.31
C GLU A 622 0.70 -19.01 9.60
N ARG A 623 0.40 -18.27 10.67
CA ARG A 623 1.05 -18.40 11.98
C ARG A 623 1.12 -19.85 12.45
N GLU A 624 2.30 -20.26 12.91
CA GLU A 624 2.47 -21.53 13.61
C GLU A 624 2.35 -21.35 15.13
N GLN A 625 3.17 -20.46 15.69
CA GLN A 625 3.19 -20.10 17.10
C GLN A 625 3.07 -18.58 17.26
N VAL A 626 3.94 -17.81 16.60
CA VAL A 626 4.04 -16.34 16.80
C VAL A 626 4.10 -15.49 15.54
N LEU A 627 4.62 -15.98 14.40
CA LEU A 627 4.86 -15.10 13.24
C LEU A 627 3.56 -14.83 12.45
N ASP A 628 3.16 -13.57 12.39
CA ASP A 628 2.00 -13.10 11.64
C ASP A 628 2.38 -12.39 10.33
N ALA A 629 3.49 -11.65 10.30
CA ALA A 629 3.92 -10.95 9.10
C ALA A 629 5.43 -10.68 9.07
N VAL A 630 5.95 -10.48 7.85
CA VAL A 630 7.33 -10.06 7.58
C VAL A 630 7.33 -8.81 6.71
N ALA A 631 8.09 -7.78 7.09
CA ALA A 631 8.28 -6.56 6.32
C ALA A 631 9.76 -6.37 5.97
N VAL A 632 10.09 -6.16 4.69
CA VAL A 632 11.48 -5.91 4.24
C VAL A 632 11.79 -4.42 4.30
N VAL A 633 12.06 -3.94 5.52
CA VAL A 633 12.22 -2.52 5.86
C VAL A 633 13.30 -1.81 5.03
N SER A 634 14.41 -2.48 4.72
CA SER A 634 15.50 -1.89 3.92
C SER A 634 15.13 -1.52 2.47
N ARG A 635 13.93 -1.88 1.99
CA ARG A 635 13.42 -1.49 0.66
C ARG A 635 12.66 -0.17 0.64
N VAL A 636 12.36 0.38 1.81
CA VAL A 636 11.50 1.55 1.96
C VAL A 636 12.12 2.57 2.88
N ASN A 637 12.55 2.14 4.06
CA ASN A 637 13.13 3.03 5.04
C ASN A 637 14.56 3.38 4.63
N GLY A 638 14.82 4.68 4.39
CA GLY A 638 16.12 5.14 3.91
C GLY A 638 17.26 4.90 4.90
N SER A 639 17.02 4.89 6.21
CA SER A 639 18.07 4.59 7.21
C SER A 639 18.45 3.11 7.17
N ALA A 640 17.46 2.22 7.11
CA ALA A 640 17.64 0.80 6.96
C ALA A 640 18.30 0.43 5.62
N GLN A 641 17.93 1.12 4.53
CA GLN A 641 18.58 0.99 3.23
C GLN A 641 20.06 1.36 3.30
N ARG A 642 20.40 2.53 3.86
CA ARG A 642 21.80 2.96 4.04
C ARG A 642 22.59 2.04 4.96
N TRP A 643 21.94 1.37 5.91
CA TRP A 643 22.60 0.34 6.72
C TRP A 643 22.93 -0.88 5.86
N SER A 644 21.96 -1.39 5.10
CA SER A 644 22.12 -2.54 4.21
C SER A 644 23.20 -2.30 3.13
N GLU A 645 23.21 -1.11 2.52
CA GLU A 645 24.23 -0.72 1.52
C GLU A 645 25.66 -0.69 2.08
N ARG A 646 25.82 -0.33 3.36
CA ARG A 646 27.14 -0.25 4.02
C ARG A 646 27.66 -1.59 4.50
N HIS A 647 26.77 -2.47 4.95
CA HIS A 647 27.15 -3.69 5.68
C HIS A 647 26.97 -4.98 4.87
N GLY A 648 26.24 -4.92 3.76
CA GLY A 648 25.78 -6.10 3.01
C GLY A 648 24.66 -6.83 3.76
N GLY A 649 23.68 -7.36 3.03
CA GLY A 649 22.50 -8.04 3.58
C GLY A 649 21.24 -7.17 3.59
N CYS A 650 20.33 -7.39 4.54
CA CYS A 650 19.05 -6.69 4.60
C CYS A 650 18.61 -6.36 6.03
N VAL A 651 17.61 -5.47 6.13
CA VAL A 651 16.92 -5.16 7.37
C VAL A 651 15.46 -5.47 7.17
N TYR A 652 14.89 -6.28 8.07
CA TYR A 652 13.50 -6.70 8.00
C TYR A 652 12.87 -6.74 9.40
N GLU A 653 11.54 -6.72 9.45
CA GLU A 653 10.75 -6.84 10.66
C GLU A 653 9.93 -8.12 10.66
N LEU A 654 9.82 -8.73 11.83
CA LEU A 654 8.95 -9.86 12.11
C LEU A 654 7.88 -9.42 13.11
N HIS A 655 6.61 -9.59 12.74
CA HIS A 655 5.48 -9.12 13.53
C HIS A 655 4.72 -10.31 14.14
N CYS A 656 4.38 -10.19 15.42
CA CYS A 656 3.36 -10.99 16.10
C CYS A 656 2.30 -10.03 16.64
N TYR A 657 1.08 -10.06 16.13
CA TYR A 657 0.06 -9.10 16.55
C TYR A 657 -0.71 -9.54 17.80
N ALA A 658 -0.74 -10.85 18.07
CA ALA A 658 -1.38 -11.41 19.25
C ALA A 658 -0.50 -12.51 19.85
N VAL A 659 0.44 -12.09 20.70
CA VAL A 659 1.38 -12.98 21.40
C VAL A 659 0.58 -13.94 22.29
N PRO A 660 0.79 -15.26 22.15
CA PRO A 660 0.20 -16.26 23.04
C PRO A 660 0.49 -15.97 24.51
N ASP A 661 -0.46 -16.26 25.40
CA ASP A 661 -0.20 -16.14 26.83
C ASP A 661 0.84 -17.18 27.26
N GLY A 662 1.68 -16.83 28.22
CA GLY A 662 2.68 -17.75 28.78
C GLY A 662 4.04 -17.72 28.11
N LEU A 663 4.17 -17.16 26.90
CA LEU A 663 5.48 -17.00 26.26
C LEU A 663 6.24 -15.81 26.87
N ASP A 664 7.49 -16.02 27.24
CA ASP A 664 8.41 -14.96 27.63
C ASP A 664 9.01 -14.24 26.40
N GLU A 665 9.78 -13.18 26.66
CA GLU A 665 10.39 -12.37 25.60
C GLU A 665 11.34 -13.16 24.71
N ARG A 666 12.11 -14.08 25.29
CA ARG A 666 13.09 -14.91 24.57
C ARG A 666 12.39 -15.95 23.71
N GLU A 667 11.35 -16.60 24.23
CA GLU A 667 10.54 -17.57 23.49
C GLU A 667 9.85 -16.91 22.29
N VAL A 668 9.35 -15.68 22.45
CA VAL A 668 8.78 -14.90 21.34
C VAL A 668 9.85 -14.57 20.30
N ARG A 669 11.01 -14.08 20.73
CA ARG A 669 12.14 -13.75 19.84
C ARG A 669 12.60 -14.95 19.02
N ASP A 670 12.87 -16.07 19.70
CA ASP A 670 13.37 -17.29 19.06
C ASP A 670 12.30 -17.92 18.14
N GLY A 671 11.04 -17.89 18.55
CA GLY A 671 9.92 -18.35 17.73
C GLY A 671 9.73 -17.53 16.44
N LEU A 672 9.85 -16.19 16.54
CA LEU A 672 9.76 -15.31 15.37
C LEU A 672 10.82 -15.64 14.33
N LEU A 673 12.09 -15.77 14.74
CA LEU A 673 13.19 -16.11 13.85
C LEU A 673 13.04 -17.50 13.23
N ALA A 674 12.70 -18.50 14.05
CA ALA A 674 12.53 -19.88 13.57
C ALA A 674 11.36 -20.05 12.60
N GLU A 675 10.25 -19.33 12.78
CA GLU A 675 9.16 -19.29 11.81
C GLU A 675 9.53 -18.52 10.55
N ALA A 676 10.30 -17.43 10.66
CA ALA A 676 10.73 -16.63 9.52
C ALA A 676 11.62 -17.43 8.56
N GLU A 677 12.57 -18.22 9.06
CA GLU A 677 13.42 -19.10 8.25
C GLU A 677 12.64 -20.22 7.53
N ARG A 678 11.49 -20.63 8.09
CA ARG A 678 10.61 -21.62 7.48
C ARG A 678 9.73 -20.99 6.40
N ALA A 679 9.12 -19.86 6.70
CA ALA A 679 8.30 -19.10 5.76
C ALA A 679 9.12 -18.54 4.59
N LEU A 680 10.36 -18.13 4.85
CA LEU A 680 11.28 -17.51 3.89
C LEU A 680 12.62 -18.26 3.91
N PRO A 681 12.80 -19.28 3.04
CA PRO A 681 14.02 -20.07 3.00
C PRO A 681 15.31 -19.29 2.79
N ALA A 682 15.24 -18.08 2.21
CA ALA A 682 16.37 -17.17 2.01
C ALA A 682 16.95 -16.62 3.33
N LEU A 683 16.21 -16.73 4.45
CA LEU A 683 16.69 -16.31 5.77
C LEU A 683 17.43 -17.42 6.53
N ARG A 684 17.44 -18.67 6.02
CA ARG A 684 18.04 -19.82 6.73
C ARG A 684 19.53 -19.65 6.90
N GLY A 685 20.00 -19.79 8.13
CA GLY A 685 21.43 -19.73 8.45
C GLY A 685 22.02 -18.33 8.33
N GLN A 686 21.17 -17.29 8.29
CA GLN A 686 21.61 -15.91 8.35
C GLN A 686 22.39 -15.63 9.64
N ARG A 687 23.32 -14.69 9.58
CA ARG A 687 23.91 -14.07 10.76
C ARG A 687 23.16 -12.80 11.10
N VAL A 688 22.46 -12.81 12.23
CA VAL A 688 21.89 -11.61 12.84
C VAL A 688 23.03 -10.78 13.41
N ARG A 689 23.18 -9.53 12.97
CA ARG A 689 24.22 -8.60 13.43
C ARG A 689 23.72 -7.65 14.51
N LEU A 690 22.48 -7.18 14.35
CA LEU A 690 21.77 -6.35 15.31
C LEU A 690 20.31 -6.80 15.33
N GLU A 691 19.67 -6.66 16.48
CA GLU A 691 18.24 -6.85 16.60
C GLU A 691 17.65 -5.93 17.67
N HIS A 692 16.37 -5.66 17.55
CA HIS A 692 15.61 -4.95 18.56
C HIS A 692 14.19 -5.51 18.62
N LEU A 693 13.85 -6.07 19.78
CA LEU A 693 12.52 -6.60 20.06
C LEU A 693 11.70 -5.56 20.81
N GLN A 694 10.56 -5.19 20.24
CA GLN A 694 9.50 -4.48 20.94
C GLN A 694 8.47 -5.50 21.40
N LEU A 695 8.12 -5.50 22.69
CA LEU A 695 7.05 -6.34 23.25
C LEU A 695 6.15 -5.49 24.14
N ASN A 696 4.95 -5.17 23.65
CA ASN A 696 4.09 -4.13 24.24
C ASN A 696 2.63 -4.59 24.35
N ALA A 697 1.85 -3.95 25.22
CA ALA A 697 0.41 -4.18 25.39
C ALA A 697 -0.36 -2.87 25.61
N ASN A 698 -0.53 -2.09 24.55
CA ASN A 698 -1.14 -0.75 24.60
C ASN A 698 -2.16 -0.46 23.48
N PHE A 699 -2.50 -1.45 22.65
CA PHE A 699 -3.63 -1.32 21.72
C PHE A 699 -4.97 -1.53 22.41
N ALA A 700 -6.04 -1.01 21.81
CA ALA A 700 -7.39 -1.20 22.32
C ALA A 700 -7.81 -2.66 22.18
N ALA A 701 -8.34 -3.27 23.24
CA ALA A 701 -8.92 -4.60 23.14
C ALA A 701 -10.26 -4.59 22.40
N PHE A 702 -10.37 -5.41 21.35
CA PHE A 702 -11.62 -5.75 20.65
C PHE A 702 -12.15 -7.12 21.10
N HIS A 703 -12.00 -7.43 22.39
CA HIS A 703 -12.35 -8.75 22.93
C HIS A 703 -13.86 -8.91 23.18
N VAL A 704 -14.29 -10.16 23.31
CA VAL A 704 -15.67 -10.55 23.67
C VAL A 704 -16.19 -9.75 24.87
N GLY A 705 -17.39 -9.17 24.72
CA GLY A 705 -18.13 -8.48 25.76
C GLY A 705 -17.64 -7.07 26.08
N MET A 706 -16.79 -6.48 25.22
CA MET A 706 -16.20 -5.15 25.46
C MET A 706 -16.80 -4.04 24.59
N ALA A 707 -17.54 -4.35 23.53
CA ALA A 707 -17.95 -3.33 22.55
C ALA A 707 -18.88 -2.27 23.19
N SER A 708 -19.80 -2.69 24.06
CA SER A 708 -20.79 -1.82 24.71
C SER A 708 -20.22 -0.97 25.86
N ALA A 709 -19.05 -1.31 26.39
CA ALA A 709 -18.43 -0.63 27.54
C ALA A 709 -17.56 0.57 27.14
N ARG A 710 -17.30 0.76 25.84
CA ARG A 710 -16.45 1.86 25.36
C ARG A 710 -17.14 3.21 25.53
N PRO A 711 -16.48 4.22 26.11
CA PRO A 711 -17.05 5.55 26.22
C PRO A 711 -17.11 6.24 24.86
N GLY A 712 -18.07 7.14 24.71
CA GLY A 712 -18.12 8.07 23.57
C GLY A 712 -17.10 9.20 23.71
N VAL A 713 -17.09 10.07 22.70
CA VAL A 713 -16.21 11.27 22.66
C VAL A 713 -16.56 12.26 23.78
N GLU A 714 -17.85 12.47 24.04
CA GLU A 714 -18.31 13.36 25.10
C GLU A 714 -18.43 12.60 26.42
N THR A 715 -18.09 13.26 27.52
CA THR A 715 -18.16 12.70 28.87
C THR A 715 -19.15 13.48 29.73
N ASP A 716 -19.47 12.96 30.91
CA ASP A 716 -20.25 13.71 31.89
C ASP A 716 -19.43 14.75 32.68
N VAL A 717 -18.12 14.86 32.42
CA VAL A 717 -17.25 15.93 32.91
C VAL A 717 -17.28 17.09 31.88
N PRO A 718 -17.84 18.26 32.22
CA PRO A 718 -17.81 19.42 31.34
C PRO A 718 -16.37 19.77 30.91
N GLY A 719 -16.18 20.05 29.62
CA GLY A 719 -14.87 20.40 29.08
C GLY A 719 -13.90 19.22 28.88
N LEU A 720 -14.23 17.99 29.29
CA LEU A 720 -13.40 16.81 29.00
C LEU A 720 -13.96 16.00 27.82
N PHE A 721 -13.14 15.86 26.78
CA PHE A 721 -13.44 15.08 25.59
C PHE A 721 -12.43 13.93 25.42
N LEU A 722 -12.89 12.80 24.89
CA LEU A 722 -12.08 11.61 24.67
C LEU A 722 -11.78 11.44 23.18
N ALA A 723 -10.53 11.11 22.88
CA ALA A 723 -10.09 10.80 21.52
C ALA A 723 -9.16 9.59 21.53
N GLY A 724 -9.23 8.76 20.49
CA GLY A 724 -8.47 7.52 20.39
C GLY A 724 -9.18 6.45 19.56
N ASP A 725 -8.43 5.43 19.16
CA ASP A 725 -8.95 4.25 18.47
C ASP A 725 -9.92 3.41 19.33
N TRP A 726 -9.86 3.58 20.65
CA TRP A 726 -10.68 2.91 21.65
C TRP A 726 -12.03 3.58 21.94
N VAL A 727 -12.25 4.80 21.43
CA VAL A 727 -13.48 5.57 21.66
C VAL A 727 -14.62 4.99 20.82
N ALA A 728 -15.82 4.91 21.38
CA ALA A 728 -17.02 4.54 20.65
C ALA A 728 -17.42 5.66 19.69
N LEU A 729 -17.44 5.35 18.40
CA LEU A 729 -17.72 6.30 17.33
C LEU A 729 -19.17 6.21 16.83
N PRO A 730 -19.77 7.32 16.37
CA PRO A 730 -21.14 7.34 15.85
C PRO A 730 -21.28 6.58 14.52
N ARG A 731 -20.17 6.33 13.83
CA ARG A 731 -20.10 5.55 12.58
C ARG A 731 -18.90 4.59 12.62
N PRO A 732 -18.92 3.52 11.80
CA PRO A 732 -17.83 2.56 11.76
C PRO A 732 -16.53 3.22 11.29
N ALA A 733 -15.50 3.06 12.10
CA ALA A 733 -14.11 3.30 11.74
C ALA A 733 -13.23 2.39 12.60
N MET A 734 -12.02 2.11 12.12
CA MET A 734 -11.06 1.24 12.80
C MET A 734 -9.68 1.90 12.87
N LEU A 735 -8.93 1.57 13.91
CA LEU A 735 -7.49 1.87 14.04
C LEU A 735 -7.16 3.35 13.76
N MET A 736 -6.28 3.64 12.81
CA MET A 736 -5.80 5.00 12.52
C MET A 736 -6.93 5.94 12.07
N GLU A 737 -7.90 5.45 11.30
CA GLU A 737 -9.08 6.25 10.91
C GLU A 737 -9.97 6.54 12.11
N ALA A 738 -10.14 5.57 13.02
CA ALA A 738 -10.88 5.79 14.27
C ALA A 738 -10.19 6.83 15.18
N ALA A 739 -8.86 6.77 15.28
CA ALA A 739 -8.07 7.76 16.00
C ALA A 739 -8.23 9.16 15.38
N CYS A 740 -8.13 9.29 14.05
CA CYS A 740 -8.32 10.57 13.38
C CYS A 740 -9.76 11.10 13.54
N MET A 741 -10.77 10.24 13.33
CA MET A 741 -12.18 10.60 13.45
C MET A 741 -12.54 11.05 14.86
N SER A 742 -12.11 10.31 15.89
CA SER A 742 -12.34 10.70 17.29
C SER A 742 -11.63 12.01 17.65
N GLY A 743 -10.42 12.25 17.14
CA GLY A 743 -9.72 13.53 17.30
C GLY A 743 -10.49 14.72 16.71
N LEU A 744 -11.06 14.57 15.51
CA LEU A 744 -11.93 15.59 14.90
C LEU A 744 -13.22 15.79 15.69
N LEU A 745 -13.85 14.71 16.15
CA LEU A 745 -15.08 14.80 16.94
C LEU A 745 -14.84 15.46 18.31
N ALA A 746 -13.72 15.16 18.97
CA ALA A 746 -13.33 15.81 20.22
C ALA A 746 -13.07 17.30 20.01
N ALA A 747 -12.34 17.66 18.94
CA ALA A 747 -12.19 19.06 18.55
C ALA A 747 -13.55 19.73 18.30
N ASN A 748 -14.48 19.06 17.63
CA ASN A 748 -15.83 19.57 17.39
C ASN A 748 -16.63 19.80 18.68
N GLY A 749 -16.43 18.98 19.71
CA GLY A 749 -17.02 19.21 21.03
C GLY A 749 -16.55 20.53 21.65
N VAL A 750 -15.25 20.82 21.58
CA VAL A 750 -14.67 22.10 22.03
C VAL A 750 -15.16 23.28 21.15
N LEU A 751 -15.21 23.10 19.83
CA LEU A 751 -15.71 24.14 18.91
C LEU A 751 -17.18 24.48 19.16
N ALA A 752 -18.02 23.47 19.43
CA ALA A 752 -19.42 23.68 19.78
C ALA A 752 -19.57 24.51 21.06
N ARG A 753 -18.76 24.21 22.10
CA ARG A 753 -18.72 24.98 23.37
C ARG A 753 -18.25 26.43 23.20
N THR A 754 -17.65 26.78 22.06
CA THR A 754 -17.16 28.13 21.77
C THR A 754 -18.02 28.88 20.74
N GLY A 755 -19.13 28.28 20.30
CA GLY A 755 -19.96 28.86 19.25
C GLY A 755 -19.24 28.98 17.91
N LEU A 756 -18.21 28.16 17.68
CA LEU A 756 -17.49 28.12 16.41
C LEU A 756 -18.06 27.03 15.50
N ARG A 757 -17.90 27.25 14.21
CA ARG A 757 -18.24 26.26 13.18
C ARG A 757 -17.48 24.96 13.44
N ARG A 758 -18.17 23.82 13.39
CA ARG A 758 -17.52 22.50 13.50
C ARG A 758 -16.69 22.16 12.24
N GLU A 759 -15.76 21.22 12.38
CA GLU A 759 -15.01 20.60 11.28
C GLU A 759 -15.85 19.47 10.66
N GLN A 760 -15.80 19.33 9.34
CA GLN A 760 -16.51 18.26 8.64
C GLN A 760 -15.84 16.92 8.92
N VAL A 761 -16.62 15.95 9.36
CA VAL A 761 -16.18 14.56 9.51
C VAL A 761 -16.92 13.69 8.51
N TYR A 762 -16.20 12.77 7.89
CA TYR A 762 -16.74 11.81 6.93
C TYR A 762 -16.68 10.39 7.49
N ALA A 763 -17.57 9.51 7.08
CA ALA A 763 -17.51 8.09 7.42
C ALA A 763 -18.05 7.23 6.28
N VAL A 764 -17.83 5.92 6.42
CA VAL A 764 -18.51 4.91 5.60
C VAL A 764 -20.00 4.78 6.00
N PRO A 765 -20.85 4.15 5.16
CA PRO A 765 -22.22 3.80 5.51
C PRO A 765 -22.36 3.17 6.91
N ALA A 766 -23.35 3.62 7.68
CA ALA A 766 -23.61 3.13 9.03
C ALA A 766 -24.03 1.66 9.07
N ARG A 767 -24.68 1.17 8.01
CA ARG A 767 -25.37 -0.11 7.97
C ARG A 767 -24.96 -0.90 6.74
N GLY A 768 -24.94 -2.21 6.88
CA GLY A 768 -24.75 -3.16 5.78
C GLY A 768 -25.96 -3.22 4.85
N LEU A 769 -25.75 -3.79 3.65
CA LEU A 769 -26.75 -3.90 2.60
C LEU A 769 -28.04 -4.62 3.02
N MET A 770 -27.94 -5.56 3.95
CA MET A 770 -29.06 -6.39 4.43
C MET A 770 -29.48 -6.05 5.85
N ALA A 771 -29.03 -4.92 6.41
CA ALA A 771 -29.31 -4.55 7.80
C ALA A 771 -30.82 -4.37 8.10
N SER A 772 -31.63 -4.03 7.09
CA SER A 772 -33.08 -3.89 7.21
C SER A 772 -33.87 -5.19 7.07
N TRP A 773 -33.22 -6.30 6.71
CA TRP A 773 -33.91 -7.59 6.59
C TRP A 773 -34.19 -8.18 7.98
N PRO A 774 -35.30 -8.93 8.16
CA PRO A 774 -35.61 -9.59 9.42
C PRO A 774 -34.42 -10.42 9.89
N MET A 775 -34.06 -10.29 11.17
CA MET A 775 -33.05 -11.15 11.77
C MET A 775 -33.61 -12.57 11.84
N PRO A 776 -32.89 -13.58 11.35
CA PRO A 776 -33.27 -14.96 11.55
C PRO A 776 -33.33 -15.26 13.07
N PRO A 777 -34.21 -16.18 13.51
CA PRO A 777 -34.38 -16.49 14.93
C PRO A 777 -33.03 -16.74 15.61
N LYS A 778 -32.85 -16.22 16.83
CA LYS A 778 -31.57 -16.14 17.57
C LYS A 778 -30.67 -17.35 17.29
N ARG A 779 -29.68 -17.16 16.42
CA ARG A 779 -28.75 -18.23 16.05
C ARG A 779 -27.84 -18.60 17.19
N TYR A 780 -27.50 -17.65 18.05
CA TYR A 780 -26.61 -17.82 19.20
C TYR A 780 -27.41 -17.55 20.48
N PRO A 781 -27.33 -18.42 21.50
CA PRO A 781 -27.88 -18.10 22.81
C PRO A 781 -27.16 -16.84 23.32
N VAL A 782 -27.93 -15.89 23.88
CA VAL A 782 -27.33 -14.77 24.60
C VAL A 782 -26.65 -15.40 25.81
N VAL A 783 -25.32 -15.53 25.77
CA VAL A 783 -24.55 -15.99 26.93
C VAL A 783 -24.69 -14.89 27.97
N ALA A 784 -25.47 -15.17 29.02
CA ALA A 784 -25.49 -14.35 30.22
C ALA A 784 -24.10 -14.47 30.88
N LEU A 785 -23.18 -13.59 30.50
CA LEU A 785 -21.89 -13.42 31.16
C LEU A 785 -22.09 -12.82 32.56
N ALA A 786 -22.59 -13.65 33.49
CA ALA A 786 -22.56 -13.43 34.93
C ALA A 786 -22.99 -14.70 35.67
N LYS A 787 -22.20 -15.79 35.66
CA LYS A 787 -22.30 -16.81 36.73
C LYS A 787 -21.14 -17.81 36.86
N GLU A 788 -20.33 -18.07 35.84
CA GLU A 788 -19.32 -19.15 35.94
C GLU A 788 -17.96 -18.74 36.54
N ALA A 789 -17.70 -17.45 36.78
CA ALA A 789 -16.50 -17.00 37.50
C ALA A 789 -16.60 -17.14 39.04
N ARG A 790 -17.67 -17.75 39.59
CA ARG A 790 -17.89 -17.84 41.05
C ARG A 790 -17.78 -19.23 41.69
N GLN A 791 -17.40 -20.29 40.97
CA GLN A 791 -17.33 -21.63 41.58
C GLN A 791 -16.16 -22.51 41.11
N ARG A 792 -14.92 -21.98 41.15
CA ARG A 792 -13.75 -22.85 41.31
C ARG A 792 -12.98 -22.42 42.56
N PRO A 793 -12.99 -23.21 43.64
CA PRO A 793 -12.17 -22.92 44.80
C PRO A 793 -10.69 -23.07 44.39
N LEU A 794 -9.90 -22.05 44.73
CA LEU A 794 -8.45 -22.08 44.72
C LEU A 794 -7.97 -23.32 45.48
N ALA A 795 -7.57 -24.36 44.76
CA ALA A 795 -6.81 -25.45 45.33
C ALA A 795 -5.41 -24.90 45.67
N LYS A 796 -5.13 -24.80 46.97
CA LYS A 796 -3.78 -24.63 47.51
C LYS A 796 -2.88 -25.73 46.95
N ALA A 797 -1.73 -25.36 46.40
CA ALA A 797 -0.58 -26.24 46.35
C ALA A 797 0.63 -25.47 46.91
N ARG A 798 1.30 -26.15 47.84
CA ARG A 798 2.53 -25.77 48.52
C ARG A 798 3.71 -25.69 47.57
#